data_AF-A0A9P7A798-F1
#
_entry.id   AF-A0A9P7A798-F1
#
_cell.length_a   1.000
_cell.length_b   1.000
_cell.length_c   1.000
_cell.angle_alpha   90.00
_cell.angle_beta   90.00
_cell.angle_gamma   90.00
#
_symmetry.space_group_name_H-M   'P 1'
#
loop_
_entity.id
_entity.type
_entity.pdbx_description
1 polymer ?
#
loop_
_entity_poly.entity_id
_entity_poly.type
_entity_poly.pdbx_seq_one_letter_code
_entity_poly.pdbx_strand_id
1 'polypeptide(L)'
;MPFVAVGSSLQLTTDETKGLKSLPMTTQVTAKKAIHGSITDLARLVDFISIPSPRSSRFSCLVPIFHATLKSVQVPNYINPKTIPAIKRAELAVMGLVKICTVASSASDGGDNAVTNYIVRRWDETYPWMQFFARNCLPPPYDVSVAPPRPDLCNVFDAAKLCITPLYLICTQSEEGRHLLRSSVSVQHFVAQLWILIGNLRGDVLQGDPGTTTDDLVSKLRASFALTNQVCVSESEDPDKIALPLSNYIHAAGGVKPIVFTLLRYIRRITRDAAAVEKPRSWTPSDQSVQQLHLYTVGLHYSFQFLQTISRQDVSCRARLISQGSIRTVLDAITQILPRILVQANKEMDFHPQLGLAHRQNVLWSGYSYIASAIRDADDGVTGVCQAIDAGLIQTLSMGVVCPPHANGRDHPTRGRMGDIELLLLLPTFFIYHRVVDSIARHWFRMQVAGLEKPEVRDQCLWSALQLIVTSTLEAIKHRSVEPINFHEYRCSGPGCPMCTSKFVSKKRRCSGCLVSIYCSEKCQRSAWRNGHKKWCRVLRCTVGPWGSRDIRTSLQVIAGFETSEISGMAQDVEMHVREAQQQFPAFSDRLVLVLDLSVWPPEIHVLPVHKLEQFPGEDLIWPEIADEIRARSDSPPKGYMFSVVKIRLGKSKVTLFSPSTALHMAFEGQYFSDDEAYNSVDEDDVDDLKVLGDQDLDYGEESLDNVDGSEDRFYEV
;
A
#
# COMPACT_ATOMS: atom_id res chain seq x y z
N MET A 1 -39.90 30.11 -32.23
CA MET A 1 -38.87 31.05 -32.72
C MET A 1 -38.01 30.34 -33.75
N PRO A 2 -37.88 30.85 -34.98
CA PRO A 2 -36.98 30.28 -35.97
C PRO A 2 -35.53 30.54 -35.56
N PHE A 3 -34.69 29.51 -35.57
CA PHE A 3 -33.24 29.66 -35.40
C PHE A 3 -32.71 30.51 -36.56
N VAL A 4 -32.40 31.78 -36.28
CA VAL A 4 -31.65 32.62 -37.21
C VAL A 4 -30.26 32.02 -37.32
N ALA A 5 -29.93 31.46 -38.49
CA ALA A 5 -28.60 30.97 -38.80
C ALA A 5 -27.66 32.19 -38.88
N VAL A 6 -27.08 32.57 -37.75
CA VAL A 6 -25.96 33.50 -37.71
C VAL A 6 -24.79 32.75 -38.34
N GLY A 7 -24.62 32.92 -39.65
CA GLY A 7 -23.49 32.41 -40.42
C GLY A 7 -22.24 33.20 -40.09
N SER A 8 -21.75 33.13 -38.85
CA SER A 8 -20.37 33.52 -38.56
C SER A 8 -19.48 32.51 -39.27
N SER A 9 -18.93 32.89 -40.42
CA SER A 9 -17.95 32.07 -41.11
C SER A 9 -16.79 31.80 -40.14
N LEU A 10 -16.55 30.53 -39.83
CA LEU A 10 -15.41 30.14 -39.01
C LEU A 10 -14.14 30.50 -39.77
N GLN A 11 -13.47 31.56 -39.35
CA GLN A 11 -12.22 32.00 -39.93
C GLN A 11 -11.07 31.26 -39.24
N LEU A 12 -10.44 30.35 -39.99
CA LEU A 12 -9.13 29.84 -39.64
C LEU A 12 -8.11 30.97 -39.73
N THR A 13 -7.07 30.93 -38.90
CA THR A 13 -5.98 31.91 -39.01
C THR A 13 -5.22 31.72 -40.33
N THR A 14 -4.45 32.73 -40.72
CA THR A 14 -3.60 32.66 -41.92
C THR A 14 -2.63 31.48 -41.84
N ASP A 15 -2.08 31.20 -40.66
CA ASP A 15 -1.15 30.09 -40.43
C ASP A 15 -1.84 28.73 -40.49
N GLU A 16 -3.03 28.60 -39.91
CA GLU A 16 -3.85 27.38 -39.99
C GLU A 16 -4.24 27.08 -41.45
N THR A 17 -4.61 28.13 -42.20
CA THR A 17 -4.91 28.03 -43.63
C THR A 17 -3.69 27.60 -44.44
N LYS A 18 -2.51 28.12 -44.11
CA LYS A 18 -1.24 27.72 -44.74
C LYS A 18 -0.89 26.26 -44.40
N GLY A 19 -1.12 25.83 -43.16
CA GLY A 19 -0.96 24.44 -42.74
C GLY A 19 -1.84 23.49 -43.55
N LEU A 20 -3.12 23.82 -43.73
CA LEU A 20 -4.04 23.00 -44.52
C LEU A 20 -3.64 22.89 -45.99
N LYS A 21 -3.05 23.93 -46.59
CA LYS A 21 -2.54 23.88 -47.97
C LYS A 21 -1.43 22.83 -48.17
N SER A 22 -0.82 22.32 -47.09
CA SER A 22 0.21 21.27 -47.15
C SER A 22 -0.37 19.84 -47.28
N LEU A 23 -1.68 19.67 -47.09
CA LEU A 23 -2.39 18.40 -47.24
C LEU A 23 -2.75 18.10 -48.70
N PRO A 24 -3.04 16.84 -49.07
CA PRO A 24 -3.61 16.53 -50.38
C PRO A 24 -4.86 17.36 -50.67
N MET A 25 -5.05 17.77 -51.93
CA MET A 25 -6.18 18.63 -52.33
C MET A 25 -7.55 18.00 -51.97
N THR A 26 -7.66 16.67 -52.06
CA THR A 26 -8.86 15.93 -51.62
C THR A 26 -9.13 16.13 -50.14
N THR A 27 -8.12 15.99 -49.28
CA THR A 27 -8.23 16.25 -47.83
C THR A 27 -8.54 17.71 -47.54
N GLN A 28 -8.00 18.66 -48.30
CA GLN A 28 -8.33 20.09 -48.15
C GLN A 28 -9.82 20.37 -48.46
N VAL A 29 -10.37 19.75 -49.51
CA VAL A 29 -11.79 19.88 -49.84
C VAL A 29 -12.66 19.25 -48.76
N THR A 30 -12.29 18.06 -48.28
CA THR A 30 -12.97 17.38 -47.16
C THR A 30 -12.95 18.24 -45.89
N ALA A 31 -11.78 18.80 -45.54
CA ALA A 31 -11.59 19.74 -44.44
C ALA A 31 -12.53 20.94 -44.53
N LYS A 32 -12.60 21.59 -45.70
CA LYS A 32 -13.52 22.71 -45.91
C LYS A 32 -14.97 22.30 -45.70
N LYS A 33 -15.42 21.18 -46.28
CA LYS A 33 -16.80 20.70 -46.10
C LYS A 33 -17.12 20.35 -44.63
N ALA A 34 -16.16 19.78 -43.91
CA ALA A 34 -16.29 19.48 -42.49
C ALA A 34 -16.50 20.75 -41.65
N ILE A 35 -15.73 21.83 -41.90
CA ILE A 35 -15.92 23.14 -41.24
C ILE A 35 -17.33 23.70 -41.49
N HIS A 36 -17.89 23.46 -42.69
CA HIS A 36 -19.26 23.86 -43.03
C HIS A 36 -20.34 22.91 -42.48
N GLY A 37 -19.96 21.95 -41.62
CA GLY A 37 -20.89 21.08 -40.89
C GLY A 37 -21.17 19.72 -41.51
N SER A 38 -20.43 19.29 -42.54
CA SER A 38 -20.59 17.94 -43.13
C SER A 38 -20.06 16.85 -42.18
N ILE A 39 -20.97 16.07 -41.59
CA ILE A 39 -20.65 14.93 -40.70
C ILE A 39 -19.84 13.86 -41.44
N THR A 40 -20.24 13.53 -42.67
CA THR A 40 -19.57 12.50 -43.48
C THR A 40 -18.14 12.90 -43.81
N ASP A 41 -17.89 14.17 -44.14
CA ASP A 41 -16.54 14.63 -44.42
C ASP A 41 -15.69 14.71 -43.14
N LEU A 42 -16.28 15.07 -42.01
CA LEU A 42 -15.59 15.01 -40.71
C LEU A 42 -15.18 13.57 -40.35
N ALA A 43 -16.06 12.59 -40.56
CA ALA A 43 -15.74 11.17 -40.39
C ALA A 43 -14.60 10.73 -41.32
N ARG A 44 -14.63 11.13 -42.60
CA ARG A 44 -13.53 10.85 -43.54
C ARG A 44 -12.18 11.42 -43.08
N LEU A 45 -12.16 12.59 -42.42
CA LEU A 45 -10.92 13.12 -41.84
C LEU A 45 -10.43 12.27 -40.67
N VAL A 46 -11.34 11.81 -39.82
CA VAL A 46 -11.03 10.90 -38.71
C VAL A 46 -10.48 9.56 -39.22
N ASP A 47 -11.02 9.04 -40.32
CA ASP A 47 -10.52 7.81 -40.97
C ASP A 47 -9.18 8.04 -41.65
N PHE A 48 -9.00 9.20 -42.29
CA PHE A 48 -7.73 9.58 -42.91
C PHE A 48 -6.56 9.60 -41.91
N ILE A 49 -6.79 10.05 -40.67
CA ILE A 49 -5.78 10.03 -39.60
C ILE A 49 -5.46 8.61 -39.13
N SER A 50 -6.41 7.68 -39.25
CA SER A 50 -6.24 6.28 -38.84
C SER A 50 -5.35 5.47 -39.77
N ILE A 51 -5.11 5.93 -40.99
CA ILE A 51 -4.25 5.24 -41.95
C ILE A 51 -2.79 5.46 -41.53
N PRO A 52 -2.01 4.41 -41.21
CA PRO A 52 -0.61 4.55 -40.89
C PRO A 52 0.11 5.26 -42.04
N SER A 53 0.69 6.43 -41.76
CA SER A 53 1.37 7.25 -42.77
C SER A 53 2.71 7.73 -42.25
N PRO A 54 3.79 7.66 -43.05
CA PRO A 54 5.10 8.23 -42.69
C PRO A 54 5.08 9.76 -42.57
N ARG A 55 3.95 10.43 -42.88
CA ARG A 55 3.75 11.87 -42.79
C ARG A 55 2.83 12.28 -41.62
N SER A 56 2.87 11.51 -40.53
CA SER A 56 2.09 11.72 -39.30
C SER A 56 2.14 13.16 -38.76
N SER A 57 3.29 13.82 -38.85
CA SER A 57 3.49 15.21 -38.40
C SER A 57 2.58 16.22 -39.09
N ARG A 58 2.10 15.93 -40.31
CA ARG A 58 1.19 16.81 -41.06
C ARG A 58 -0.24 16.80 -40.53
N PHE A 59 -0.64 15.81 -39.73
CA PHE A 59 -1.99 15.77 -39.18
C PHE A 59 -2.26 16.89 -38.16
N SER A 60 -1.22 17.48 -37.58
CA SER A 60 -1.31 18.64 -36.69
C SER A 60 -2.08 19.82 -37.30
N CYS A 61 -2.04 20.02 -38.63
CA CYS A 61 -2.79 21.11 -39.28
C CYS A 61 -4.31 20.88 -39.33
N LEU A 62 -4.81 19.69 -38.97
CA LEU A 62 -6.25 19.40 -38.86
C LEU A 62 -6.80 19.74 -37.47
N VAL A 63 -5.95 19.95 -36.45
CA VAL A 63 -6.37 20.28 -35.08
C VAL A 63 -7.30 21.50 -35.02
N PRO A 64 -7.01 22.62 -35.72
CA PRO A 64 -7.90 23.78 -35.75
C PRO A 64 -9.29 23.47 -36.32
N ILE A 65 -9.41 22.52 -37.25
CA ILE A 65 -10.71 22.16 -37.86
C ILE A 65 -11.61 21.49 -36.84
N PHE A 66 -11.05 20.58 -36.04
CA PHE A 66 -11.81 19.90 -35.00
C PHE A 66 -12.23 20.87 -33.89
N HIS A 67 -11.35 21.77 -33.46
CA HIS A 67 -11.69 22.84 -32.52
C HIS A 67 -12.73 23.82 -33.06
N ALA A 68 -12.56 24.27 -34.31
CA ALA A 68 -13.55 25.07 -35.03
C ALA A 68 -14.93 24.40 -35.03
N THR A 69 -14.97 23.08 -35.23
CA THR A 69 -16.20 22.29 -35.17
C THR A 69 -16.79 22.32 -33.75
N LEU A 70 -16.00 22.07 -32.70
CA LEU A 70 -16.48 22.11 -31.31
C LEU A 70 -17.01 23.48 -30.90
N LYS A 71 -16.29 24.55 -31.25
CA LYS A 71 -16.68 25.95 -31.00
C LYS A 71 -17.98 26.35 -31.71
N SER A 72 -18.20 25.82 -32.91
CA SER A 72 -19.39 26.14 -33.71
C SER A 72 -20.69 25.53 -33.17
N VAL A 73 -20.58 24.58 -32.25
CA VAL A 73 -21.72 23.83 -31.72
C VAL A 73 -21.90 24.15 -30.24
N GLN A 74 -23.05 24.72 -29.89
CA GLN A 74 -23.43 24.88 -28.49
C GLN A 74 -23.76 23.50 -27.90
N VAL A 75 -23.19 23.18 -26.72
CA VAL A 75 -23.52 21.96 -25.98
C VAL A 75 -25.02 21.98 -25.66
N PRO A 76 -25.81 21.00 -26.13
CA PRO A 76 -27.24 21.01 -25.92
C PRO A 76 -27.57 20.68 -24.46
N ASN A 77 -28.51 21.42 -23.88
CA ASN A 77 -29.00 21.16 -22.52
C ASN A 77 -29.85 19.88 -22.41
N TYR A 78 -30.43 19.44 -23.54
CA TYR A 78 -31.29 18.27 -23.63
C TYR A 78 -31.08 17.56 -24.96
N ILE A 79 -31.18 16.23 -24.93
CA ILE A 79 -31.04 15.40 -26.13
C ILE A 79 -32.40 15.30 -26.82
N ASN A 80 -32.44 15.68 -28.09
CA ASN A 80 -33.60 15.50 -28.96
C ASN A 80 -33.13 15.28 -30.42
N PRO A 81 -33.99 14.84 -31.34
CA PRO A 81 -33.60 14.57 -32.73
C PRO A 81 -32.89 15.72 -33.45
N LYS A 82 -33.19 16.98 -33.11
CA LYS A 82 -32.55 18.16 -33.72
C LYS A 82 -31.12 18.38 -33.23
N THR A 83 -30.77 17.87 -32.05
CA THR A 83 -29.43 18.02 -31.46
C THR A 83 -28.50 16.85 -31.80
N ILE A 84 -29.02 15.72 -32.29
CA ILE A 84 -28.21 14.54 -32.65
C ILE A 84 -27.10 14.88 -33.67
N PRO A 85 -27.34 15.63 -34.76
CA PRO A 85 -26.28 15.99 -35.71
C PRO A 85 -25.17 16.84 -35.07
N ALA A 86 -25.53 17.71 -34.12
CA ALA A 86 -24.58 18.51 -33.35
C ALA A 86 -23.71 17.63 -32.44
N ILE A 87 -24.33 16.69 -31.71
CA ILE A 87 -23.64 15.73 -30.84
C ILE A 87 -22.69 14.86 -31.66
N LYS A 88 -23.12 14.34 -32.81
CA LYS A 88 -22.29 13.48 -33.68
C LYS A 88 -21.10 14.23 -34.26
N ARG A 89 -21.26 15.52 -34.61
CA ARG A 89 -20.13 16.37 -35.01
C ARG A 89 -19.12 16.55 -33.88
N ALA A 90 -19.59 16.81 -32.67
CA ALA A 90 -18.72 16.96 -31.51
C ALA A 90 -17.97 15.65 -31.18
N GLU A 91 -18.66 14.51 -31.27
CA GLU A 91 -18.08 13.18 -31.06
C GLU A 91 -16.94 12.91 -32.04
N LEU A 92 -17.19 13.09 -33.34
CA LEU A 92 -16.18 12.94 -34.39
C LEU A 92 -15.04 13.95 -34.22
N ALA A 93 -15.32 15.16 -33.76
CA ALA A 93 -14.31 16.18 -33.55
C ALA A 93 -13.37 15.84 -32.39
N VAL A 94 -13.91 15.44 -31.24
CA VAL A 94 -13.10 14.97 -30.10
C VAL A 94 -12.32 13.71 -30.47
N MET A 95 -12.92 12.77 -31.21
CA MET A 95 -12.23 11.59 -31.71
C MET A 95 -11.07 11.96 -32.65
N GLY A 96 -11.27 12.93 -33.54
CA GLY A 96 -10.24 13.46 -34.42
C GLY A 96 -9.04 14.03 -33.64
N LEU A 97 -9.30 14.84 -32.62
CA LEU A 97 -8.28 15.38 -31.73
C LEU A 97 -7.48 14.26 -31.04
N VAL A 98 -8.18 13.27 -30.47
CA VAL A 98 -7.56 12.10 -29.82
C VAL A 98 -6.64 11.34 -30.78
N LYS A 99 -7.10 11.08 -32.00
CA LYS A 99 -6.31 10.36 -33.01
C LYS A 99 -5.07 11.14 -33.42
N ILE A 100 -5.18 12.45 -33.66
CA ILE A 100 -4.02 13.28 -34.01
C ILE A 100 -2.99 13.24 -32.90
N CYS A 101 -3.41 13.43 -31.65
CA CYS A 101 -2.51 13.39 -30.51
C CYS A 101 -1.80 12.04 -30.41
N THR A 102 -2.54 10.93 -30.50
CA THR A 102 -1.95 9.58 -30.40
C THR A 102 -0.90 9.33 -31.49
N VAL A 103 -1.17 9.78 -32.72
CA VAL A 103 -0.24 9.67 -33.85
C VAL A 103 0.96 10.62 -33.72
N ALA A 104 0.78 11.80 -33.11
CA ALA A 104 1.86 12.72 -32.83
C ALA A 104 2.77 12.21 -31.68
N SER A 105 2.17 11.56 -30.67
CA SER A 105 2.88 11.00 -29.52
C SER A 105 3.90 9.93 -29.88
N SER A 106 3.61 9.12 -30.91
CA SER A 106 4.54 8.08 -31.37
C SER A 106 5.71 8.62 -32.18
N ALA A 107 5.67 9.88 -32.63
CA ALA A 107 6.69 10.50 -33.46
C ALA A 107 7.65 11.42 -32.69
N SER A 108 7.32 11.80 -31.46
CA SER A 108 8.12 12.74 -30.65
C SER A 108 9.01 12.02 -29.64
N ASP A 109 10.32 12.24 -29.71
CA ASP A 109 11.29 11.79 -28.71
C ASP A 109 11.23 12.64 -27.42
N GLY A 110 10.12 12.54 -26.70
CA GLY A 110 9.99 13.01 -25.30
C GLY A 110 9.81 14.51 -25.07
N GLY A 111 9.68 15.33 -26.11
CA GLY A 111 9.37 16.76 -25.99
C GLY A 111 7.88 17.07 -25.79
N ASP A 112 7.60 18.25 -25.23
CA ASP A 112 6.25 18.81 -25.13
C ASP A 112 5.55 18.79 -26.51
N ASN A 113 4.40 18.14 -26.58
CA ASN A 113 3.71 17.96 -27.85
C ASN A 113 2.88 19.22 -28.16
N ALA A 114 3.26 19.93 -29.24
CA ALA A 114 2.56 21.15 -29.67
C ALA A 114 1.05 20.94 -29.86
N VAL A 115 0.61 19.73 -30.25
CA VAL A 115 -0.80 19.40 -30.40
C VAL A 115 -1.51 19.32 -29.04
N THR A 116 -0.93 18.65 -28.05
CA THR A 116 -1.56 18.56 -26.71
C THR A 116 -1.58 19.93 -26.03
N ASN A 117 -0.53 20.73 -26.16
CA ASN A 117 -0.51 22.12 -25.69
C ASN A 117 -1.60 22.96 -26.39
N TYR A 118 -1.85 22.75 -27.69
CA TYR A 118 -2.98 23.39 -28.39
C TYR A 118 -4.33 23.02 -27.77
N ILE A 119 -4.56 21.73 -27.49
CA ILE A 119 -5.81 21.26 -26.84
C ILE A 119 -5.96 21.88 -25.45
N VAL A 120 -4.89 21.95 -24.65
CA VAL A 120 -4.91 22.56 -23.31
C VAL A 120 -5.29 24.05 -23.37
N ARG A 121 -4.75 24.79 -24.35
CA ARG A 121 -5.06 26.22 -24.53
C ARG A 121 -6.48 26.48 -25.02
N ARG A 122 -7.14 25.47 -25.57
CA ARG A 122 -8.54 25.48 -26.02
C ARG A 122 -9.42 24.54 -25.19
N TRP A 123 -9.02 24.30 -23.94
CA TRP A 123 -9.71 23.36 -23.07
C TRP A 123 -11.16 23.78 -22.79
N ASP A 124 -11.43 25.08 -22.76
CA ASP A 124 -12.76 25.67 -22.63
C ASP A 124 -13.74 25.25 -23.76
N GLU A 125 -13.22 24.90 -24.94
CA GLU A 125 -14.03 24.41 -26.06
C GLU A 125 -14.29 22.89 -25.97
N THR A 126 -13.29 22.11 -25.54
CA THR A 126 -13.37 20.63 -25.51
C THR A 126 -14.04 20.10 -24.24
N TYR A 127 -13.75 20.71 -23.08
CA TYR A 127 -14.20 20.26 -21.77
C TYR A 127 -15.72 20.17 -21.62
N PRO A 128 -16.53 21.16 -22.08
CA PRO A 128 -17.98 21.06 -21.98
C PRO A 128 -18.56 19.85 -22.73
N TRP A 129 -17.98 19.47 -23.87
CA TRP A 129 -18.38 18.30 -24.62
C TRP A 129 -17.98 17.00 -23.92
N MET A 130 -16.81 16.95 -23.29
CA MET A 130 -16.41 15.80 -22.46
C MET A 130 -17.36 15.61 -21.26
N GLN A 131 -17.74 16.70 -20.59
CA GLN A 131 -18.76 16.65 -19.53
C GLN A 131 -20.12 16.16 -20.06
N PHE A 132 -20.52 16.63 -21.25
CA PHE A 132 -21.75 16.20 -21.90
C PHE A 132 -21.75 14.68 -22.16
N PHE A 133 -20.69 14.13 -22.75
CA PHE A 133 -20.58 12.70 -23.03
C PHE A 133 -20.53 11.88 -21.74
N ALA A 134 -19.76 12.30 -20.74
CA ALA A 134 -19.71 11.62 -19.45
C ALA A 134 -21.09 11.56 -18.77
N ARG A 135 -21.82 12.70 -18.75
CA ARG A 135 -23.13 12.79 -18.08
C ARG A 135 -24.24 12.03 -18.79
N ASN A 136 -24.23 12.00 -20.12
CA ASN A 136 -25.36 11.50 -20.91
C ASN A 136 -25.13 10.11 -21.52
N CYS A 137 -23.88 9.67 -21.63
CA CYS A 137 -23.53 8.41 -22.29
C CYS A 137 -22.87 7.39 -21.35
N LEU A 138 -22.43 7.79 -20.14
CA LEU A 138 -21.98 6.85 -19.12
C LEU A 138 -23.11 6.56 -18.12
N PRO A 139 -23.26 5.30 -17.65
CA PRO A 139 -24.28 4.96 -16.68
C PRO A 139 -24.04 5.70 -15.35
N PRO A 140 -25.09 6.19 -14.68
CA PRO A 140 -24.93 6.83 -13.39
C PRO A 140 -24.39 5.83 -12.35
N PRO A 141 -23.70 6.31 -11.30
CA PRO A 141 -22.97 5.43 -10.38
C PRO A 141 -23.90 4.57 -9.48
N TYR A 142 -25.21 4.86 -9.46
CA TYR A 142 -26.17 4.23 -8.54
C TYR A 142 -27.26 3.39 -9.20
N ASP A 143 -27.38 3.39 -10.53
CA ASP A 143 -28.42 2.59 -11.19
C ASP A 143 -28.10 2.30 -12.67
N VAL A 144 -27.53 1.12 -12.91
CA VAL A 144 -27.22 0.64 -14.26
C VAL A 144 -28.49 0.17 -14.99
N SER A 145 -29.59 -0.07 -14.27
CA SER A 145 -30.83 -0.64 -14.83
C SER A 145 -31.78 0.39 -15.42
N VAL A 146 -31.62 1.68 -15.10
CA VAL A 146 -32.64 2.71 -15.39
C VAL A 146 -32.32 3.59 -16.62
N ALA A 147 -31.10 3.60 -17.14
CA ALA A 147 -30.79 4.37 -18.35
C ALA A 147 -31.05 3.52 -19.61
N PRO A 148 -32.12 3.76 -20.39
CA PRO A 148 -32.31 3.05 -21.65
C PRO A 148 -31.09 3.33 -22.54
N PRO A 149 -30.47 2.29 -23.14
CA PRO A 149 -29.38 2.49 -24.07
C PRO A 149 -29.86 3.44 -25.17
N ARG A 150 -29.08 4.49 -25.43
CA ARG A 150 -29.31 5.41 -26.54
C ARG A 150 -28.27 5.12 -27.63
N PRO A 151 -28.41 3.98 -28.35
CA PRO A 151 -27.41 3.55 -29.34
C PRO A 151 -27.17 4.62 -30.42
N ASP A 152 -28.15 5.49 -30.65
CA ASP A 152 -28.10 6.55 -31.67
C ASP A 152 -27.16 7.72 -31.34
N LEU A 153 -26.66 7.82 -30.10
CA LEU A 153 -25.80 8.93 -29.67
C LEU A 153 -24.32 8.58 -29.72
N CYS A 154 -23.91 7.72 -28.81
CA CYS A 154 -22.53 7.31 -28.57
C CYS A 154 -22.61 6.12 -27.62
N ASN A 155 -21.95 5.01 -27.94
CA ASN A 155 -21.93 3.87 -27.01
C ASN A 155 -21.09 4.24 -25.77
N VAL A 156 -21.33 3.52 -24.66
CA VAL A 156 -20.67 3.78 -23.37
C VAL A 156 -19.14 3.75 -23.49
N PHE A 157 -18.62 2.86 -24.34
CA PHE A 157 -17.19 2.69 -24.55
C PHE A 157 -16.56 3.90 -25.25
N ASP A 158 -17.14 4.34 -26.36
CA ASP A 158 -16.71 5.53 -27.09
C ASP A 158 -16.81 6.76 -26.21
N ALA A 159 -17.88 6.91 -25.44
CA ALA A 159 -18.01 7.99 -24.47
C ALA A 159 -16.87 7.98 -23.43
N ALA A 160 -16.54 6.81 -22.88
CA ALA A 160 -15.43 6.65 -21.94
C ALA A 160 -14.08 7.02 -22.60
N LYS A 161 -13.84 6.55 -23.83
CA LYS A 161 -12.63 6.85 -24.61
C LYS A 161 -12.50 8.35 -24.91
N LEU A 162 -13.60 8.99 -25.34
CA LEU A 162 -13.66 10.43 -25.62
C LEU A 162 -13.38 11.28 -24.37
N CYS A 163 -13.70 10.76 -23.18
CA CYS A 163 -13.44 11.47 -21.93
C CYS A 163 -12.03 11.20 -21.37
N ILE A 164 -11.57 9.94 -21.40
CA ILE A 164 -10.32 9.51 -20.73
C ILE A 164 -9.10 9.80 -21.60
N THR A 165 -9.16 9.51 -22.90
CA THR A 165 -7.97 9.58 -23.76
C THR A 165 -7.40 11.00 -23.88
N PRO A 166 -8.20 12.08 -24.04
CA PRO A 166 -7.67 13.44 -23.99
C PRO A 166 -6.94 13.76 -22.68
N LEU A 167 -7.53 13.37 -21.53
CA LEU A 167 -6.92 13.58 -20.22
C LEU A 167 -5.58 12.85 -20.10
N TYR A 168 -5.52 11.58 -20.51
CA TYR A 168 -4.29 10.79 -20.51
C TYR A 168 -3.19 11.41 -21.40
N LEU A 169 -3.55 11.85 -22.61
CA LEU A 169 -2.59 12.45 -23.55
C LEU A 169 -2.06 13.79 -23.03
N ILE A 170 -2.92 14.59 -22.42
CA ILE A 170 -2.53 15.84 -21.77
C ILE A 170 -1.62 15.57 -20.55
N CYS A 171 -1.89 14.54 -19.74
CA CYS A 171 -1.02 14.14 -18.63
C CYS A 171 0.38 13.75 -19.09
N THR A 172 0.45 12.93 -20.14
CA THR A 172 1.71 12.32 -20.60
C THR A 172 2.56 13.29 -21.41
N GLN A 173 1.96 14.24 -22.13
CA GLN A 173 2.66 15.00 -23.17
C GLN A 173 2.61 16.52 -23.05
N SER A 174 2.07 17.07 -21.95
CA SER A 174 1.94 18.51 -21.78
C SER A 174 2.14 18.91 -20.32
N GLU A 175 3.16 19.74 -20.05
CA GLU A 175 3.34 20.33 -18.72
C GLU A 175 2.23 21.33 -18.38
N GLU A 176 1.81 22.16 -19.35
CA GLU A 176 0.63 23.05 -19.23
C GLU A 176 -0.62 22.22 -18.84
N GLY A 177 -0.75 21.03 -19.43
CA GLY A 177 -1.78 20.05 -19.17
C GLY A 177 -1.79 19.47 -17.77
N ARG A 178 -0.62 19.02 -17.30
CA ARG A 178 -0.46 18.56 -15.91
C ARG A 178 -0.79 19.67 -14.93
N HIS A 179 -0.36 20.89 -15.21
CA HIS A 179 -0.72 22.06 -14.39
C HIS A 179 -2.24 22.30 -14.38
N LEU A 180 -2.92 22.25 -15.53
CA LEU A 180 -4.38 22.36 -15.60
C LEU A 180 -5.09 21.33 -14.71
N LEU A 181 -4.64 20.08 -14.72
CA LEU A 181 -5.21 18.99 -13.91
C LEU A 181 -5.00 19.20 -12.40
N ARG A 182 -3.88 19.81 -11.98
CA ARG A 182 -3.56 20.09 -10.57
C ARG A 182 -4.22 21.35 -10.02
N SER A 183 -4.40 22.36 -10.87
CA SER A 183 -4.81 23.71 -10.45
C SER A 183 -6.31 24.00 -10.64
N SER A 184 -7.01 23.23 -11.49
CA SER A 184 -8.43 23.48 -11.78
C SER A 184 -9.36 22.56 -10.99
N VAL A 185 -10.14 23.16 -10.09
CA VAL A 185 -11.12 22.44 -9.24
C VAL A 185 -12.17 21.74 -10.08
N SER A 186 -12.68 22.37 -11.14
CA SER A 186 -13.69 21.77 -12.02
C SER A 186 -13.15 20.56 -12.79
N VAL A 187 -11.88 20.61 -13.21
CA VAL A 187 -11.22 19.50 -13.89
C VAL A 187 -10.97 18.35 -12.91
N GLN A 188 -10.45 18.61 -11.71
CA GLN A 188 -10.30 17.59 -10.67
C GLN A 188 -11.63 16.93 -10.31
N HIS A 189 -12.69 17.74 -10.17
CA HIS A 189 -14.03 17.22 -9.89
C HIS A 189 -14.50 16.28 -11.00
N PHE A 190 -14.32 16.69 -12.25
CA PHE A 190 -14.67 15.88 -13.41
C PHE A 190 -13.87 14.56 -13.46
N VAL A 191 -12.54 14.62 -13.25
CA VAL A 191 -11.66 13.43 -13.21
C VAL A 191 -12.08 12.47 -12.11
N ALA A 192 -12.31 12.97 -10.89
CA ALA A 192 -12.72 12.16 -9.74
C ALA A 192 -14.06 11.45 -10.00
N GLN A 193 -15.06 12.18 -10.50
CA GLN A 193 -16.37 11.62 -10.84
C GLN A 193 -16.27 10.58 -11.95
N LEU A 194 -15.56 10.91 -13.03
CA LEU A 194 -15.32 9.99 -14.15
C LEU A 194 -14.62 8.72 -13.67
N TRP A 195 -13.69 8.82 -12.72
CA TRP A 195 -12.94 7.66 -12.22
C TRP A 195 -13.82 6.71 -11.41
N ILE A 196 -14.70 7.24 -10.57
CA ILE A 196 -15.71 6.44 -9.88
C ILE A 196 -16.65 5.75 -10.88
N LEU A 197 -17.10 6.47 -11.92
CA LEU A 197 -17.97 5.90 -12.97
C LEU A 197 -17.29 4.73 -13.68
N ILE A 198 -16.07 4.92 -14.17
CA ILE A 198 -15.31 3.91 -14.92
C ILE A 198 -14.92 2.72 -14.02
N GLY A 199 -14.66 2.97 -12.73
CA GLY A 199 -14.44 1.93 -11.74
C GLY A 199 -15.65 1.06 -11.44
N ASN A 200 -16.85 1.58 -11.69
CA ASN A 200 -18.11 0.86 -11.54
C ASN A 200 -18.53 0.13 -12.81
N LEU A 201 -18.02 0.50 -13.99
CA LEU A 201 -18.27 -0.23 -15.23
C LEU A 201 -17.85 -1.69 -15.07
N ARG A 202 -18.82 -2.59 -15.25
CA ARG A 202 -18.60 -4.03 -15.36
C ARG A 202 -18.36 -4.38 -16.84
N GLY A 203 -17.66 -5.48 -17.10
CA GLY A 203 -17.33 -5.89 -18.48
C GLY A 203 -18.58 -6.29 -19.30
N ASP A 204 -19.58 -6.86 -18.64
CA ASP A 204 -20.87 -7.27 -19.22
C ASP A 204 -21.72 -6.08 -19.72
N VAL A 205 -21.63 -4.92 -19.07
CA VAL A 205 -22.35 -3.69 -19.47
C VAL A 205 -21.87 -3.15 -20.83
N LEU A 206 -20.72 -3.62 -21.31
CA LEU A 206 -20.08 -3.14 -22.53
C LEU A 206 -20.20 -4.12 -23.70
N GLN A 207 -21.20 -5.01 -23.70
CA GLN A 207 -21.53 -5.84 -24.87
C GLN A 207 -22.05 -4.98 -26.03
N GLY A 208 -21.13 -4.31 -26.73
CA GLY A 208 -21.32 -3.72 -28.05
C GLY A 208 -20.53 -4.55 -29.08
N ASP A 209 -21.11 -4.72 -30.26
CA ASP A 209 -20.67 -5.51 -31.41
C ASP A 209 -20.02 -6.89 -31.12
N PRO A 210 -20.72 -8.01 -31.41
CA PRO A 210 -20.17 -9.36 -31.23
C PRO A 210 -18.92 -9.54 -32.09
N GLY A 211 -17.74 -9.44 -31.47
CA GLY A 211 -16.45 -9.60 -32.14
C GLY A 211 -15.31 -8.74 -31.59
N THR A 212 -15.60 -7.67 -30.85
CA THR A 212 -14.56 -6.94 -30.10
C THR A 212 -14.56 -7.43 -28.66
N THR A 213 -13.41 -7.93 -28.17
CA THR A 213 -13.25 -8.28 -26.75
C THR A 213 -13.20 -6.98 -25.94
N THR A 214 -14.39 -6.47 -25.62
CA THR A 214 -14.62 -5.20 -24.92
C THR A 214 -13.85 -5.11 -23.60
N ASP A 215 -13.56 -6.24 -22.97
CA ASP A 215 -12.79 -6.33 -21.73
C ASP A 215 -11.36 -5.77 -21.85
N ASP A 216 -10.61 -6.08 -22.92
CA ASP A 216 -9.23 -5.59 -23.09
C ASP A 216 -9.20 -4.06 -23.11
N LEU A 217 -10.09 -3.45 -23.90
CA LEU A 217 -10.10 -2.00 -24.07
C LEU A 217 -10.45 -1.24 -22.77
N VAL A 218 -11.35 -1.78 -21.95
CA VAL A 218 -11.71 -1.15 -20.67
C VAL A 218 -10.54 -1.20 -19.71
N SER A 219 -9.82 -2.31 -19.70
CA SER A 219 -8.64 -2.47 -18.87
C SER A 219 -7.52 -1.53 -19.31
N LYS A 220 -7.37 -1.31 -20.63
CA LYS A 220 -6.50 -0.24 -21.16
C LYS A 220 -6.92 1.14 -20.66
N LEU A 221 -8.22 1.47 -20.71
CA LEU A 221 -8.73 2.74 -20.19
C LEU A 221 -8.46 2.89 -18.69
N ARG A 222 -8.64 1.83 -17.89
CA ARG A 222 -8.36 1.85 -16.45
C ARG A 222 -6.89 2.11 -16.17
N ALA A 223 -6.00 1.44 -16.88
CA ALA A 223 -4.55 1.61 -16.75
C ALA A 223 -4.12 3.03 -17.13
N SER A 224 -4.60 3.56 -18.27
CA SER A 224 -4.34 4.93 -18.69
C SER A 224 -4.85 5.96 -17.67
N PHE A 225 -6.02 5.71 -17.08
CA PHE A 225 -6.62 6.68 -16.17
C PHE A 225 -5.98 6.73 -14.78
N ALA A 226 -5.25 5.69 -14.37
CA ALA A 226 -4.48 5.70 -13.13
C ALA A 226 -3.45 6.85 -13.09
N LEU A 227 -2.78 7.13 -14.22
CA LEU A 227 -1.87 8.27 -14.34
C LEU A 227 -2.61 9.60 -14.12
N THR A 228 -3.76 9.80 -14.75
CA THR A 228 -4.52 11.05 -14.62
C THR A 228 -4.93 11.31 -13.17
N ASN A 229 -5.35 10.26 -12.46
CA ASN A 229 -5.68 10.34 -11.02
C ASN A 229 -4.44 10.73 -10.19
N GLN A 230 -3.30 10.08 -10.45
CA GLN A 230 -2.04 10.38 -9.78
C GLN A 230 -1.61 11.85 -10.03
N VAL A 231 -1.67 12.32 -11.28
CA VAL A 231 -1.28 13.69 -11.63
C VAL A 231 -2.15 14.71 -10.90
N CYS A 232 -3.47 14.48 -10.82
CA CYS A 232 -4.39 15.41 -10.16
C CYS A 232 -4.05 15.66 -8.68
N VAL A 233 -3.51 14.67 -7.97
CA VAL A 233 -3.19 14.78 -6.54
C VAL A 233 -1.69 14.90 -6.24
N SER A 234 -0.84 14.72 -7.25
CA SER A 234 0.60 14.88 -7.11
C SER A 234 0.97 16.34 -6.79
N GLU A 235 1.92 16.51 -5.89
CA GLU A 235 2.58 17.80 -5.68
C GLU A 235 3.31 18.22 -6.96
N SER A 236 3.31 19.52 -7.24
CA SER A 236 4.10 20.08 -8.34
C SER A 236 5.58 20.00 -8.00
N GLU A 237 6.43 19.68 -8.98
CA GLU A 237 7.89 19.79 -8.83
C GLU A 237 8.32 21.25 -8.66
N ASP A 238 7.56 22.16 -9.25
CA ASP A 238 7.73 23.60 -9.08
C ASP A 238 7.02 24.03 -7.79
N PRO A 239 7.76 24.45 -6.75
CA PRO A 239 7.18 24.86 -5.46
C PRO A 239 6.31 26.11 -5.57
N ASP A 240 6.44 26.91 -6.63
CA ASP A 240 5.64 28.11 -6.86
C ASP A 240 4.25 27.78 -7.45
N LYS A 241 4.07 26.57 -8.00
CA LYS A 241 2.78 26.12 -8.53
C LYS A 241 1.94 25.47 -7.44
N ILE A 242 0.87 26.16 -7.05
CA ILE A 242 -0.09 25.70 -6.04
C ILE A 242 -0.82 24.44 -6.53
N ALA A 243 -0.59 23.31 -5.86
CA ALA A 243 -1.47 22.14 -5.98
C ALA A 243 -2.74 22.35 -5.14
N LEU A 244 -3.90 22.00 -5.67
CA LEU A 244 -5.14 22.06 -4.91
C LEU A 244 -5.13 21.04 -3.75
N PRO A 245 -5.78 21.35 -2.62
CA PRO A 245 -5.90 20.41 -1.51
C PRO A 245 -6.57 19.09 -1.93
N LEU A 246 -6.03 17.96 -1.46
CA LEU A 246 -6.59 16.62 -1.69
C LEU A 246 -8.08 16.51 -1.27
N SER A 247 -8.52 17.31 -0.30
CA SER A 247 -9.91 17.35 0.15
C SER A 247 -10.92 17.68 -0.96
N ASN A 248 -10.54 18.48 -1.96
CA ASN A 248 -11.39 18.78 -3.12
C ASN A 248 -11.64 17.52 -3.97
N TYR A 249 -10.56 16.78 -4.23
CA TYR A 249 -10.64 15.51 -4.95
C TYR A 249 -11.48 14.47 -4.18
N ILE A 250 -11.25 14.38 -2.86
CA ILE A 250 -12.01 13.50 -1.95
C ILE A 250 -13.49 13.83 -1.98
N HIS A 251 -13.85 15.11 -1.85
CA HIS A 251 -15.23 15.57 -1.88
C HIS A 251 -15.90 15.25 -3.22
N ALA A 252 -15.22 15.52 -4.35
CA ALA A 252 -15.76 15.26 -5.68
C ALA A 252 -16.00 13.78 -5.98
N ALA A 253 -15.18 12.90 -5.42
CA ALA A 253 -15.37 11.46 -5.51
C ALA A 253 -16.51 10.93 -4.61
N GLY A 254 -17.14 11.78 -3.79
CA GLY A 254 -18.18 11.38 -2.84
C GLY A 254 -17.64 10.95 -1.46
N GLY A 255 -16.41 11.34 -1.13
CA GLY A 255 -15.77 11.10 0.17
C GLY A 255 -14.68 10.02 0.16
N VAL A 256 -14.10 9.78 1.34
CA VAL A 256 -12.99 8.82 1.54
C VAL A 256 -13.38 7.40 1.13
N LYS A 257 -14.60 6.98 1.46
CA LYS A 257 -15.08 5.61 1.22
C LYS A 257 -15.10 5.27 -0.29
N PRO A 258 -15.80 6.02 -1.18
CA PRO A 258 -15.76 5.76 -2.62
C PRO A 258 -14.35 5.72 -3.23
N ILE A 259 -13.44 6.61 -2.82
CA ILE A 259 -12.06 6.61 -3.32
C ILE A 259 -11.36 5.31 -2.97
N VAL A 260 -11.35 4.93 -1.69
CA VAL A 260 -10.65 3.73 -1.24
C VAL A 260 -11.19 2.48 -1.93
N PHE A 261 -12.53 2.32 -1.99
CA PHE A 261 -13.12 1.15 -2.63
C PHE A 261 -12.85 1.09 -4.14
N THR A 262 -12.91 2.23 -4.82
CA THR A 262 -12.66 2.30 -6.26
C THR A 262 -11.20 1.99 -6.55
N LEU A 263 -10.26 2.56 -5.81
CA LEU A 263 -8.82 2.32 -6.01
C LEU A 263 -8.43 0.87 -5.81
N LEU A 264 -8.87 0.24 -4.71
CA LEU A 264 -8.58 -1.17 -4.47
C LEU A 264 -9.22 -2.07 -5.53
N ARG A 265 -10.40 -1.71 -6.03
CA ARG A 265 -11.04 -2.42 -7.14
C ARG A 265 -10.25 -2.27 -8.45
N TYR A 266 -9.74 -1.07 -8.74
CA TYR A 266 -8.88 -0.82 -9.90
C TYR A 266 -7.65 -1.70 -9.87
N ILE A 267 -6.93 -1.72 -8.75
CA ILE A 267 -5.73 -2.55 -8.59
C ILE A 267 -6.07 -4.01 -8.84
N ARG A 268 -7.10 -4.57 -8.18
CA ARG A 268 -7.50 -5.98 -8.37
C ARG A 268 -7.87 -6.31 -9.81
N ARG A 269 -8.56 -5.41 -10.52
CA ARG A 269 -8.95 -5.61 -11.92
C ARG A 269 -7.73 -5.57 -12.83
N ILE A 270 -6.90 -4.52 -12.75
CA ILE A 270 -5.70 -4.40 -13.57
C ILE A 270 -4.75 -5.59 -13.32
N THR A 271 -4.60 -6.03 -12.06
CA THR A 271 -3.82 -7.24 -11.72
C THR A 271 -4.38 -8.50 -12.39
N ARG A 272 -5.69 -8.72 -12.32
CA ARG A 272 -6.34 -9.88 -12.96
C ARG A 272 -6.08 -9.86 -14.46
N ASP A 273 -6.24 -8.69 -15.09
CA ASP A 273 -6.05 -8.52 -16.53
C ASP A 273 -4.58 -8.74 -16.91
N ALA A 274 -3.64 -8.24 -16.11
CA ALA A 274 -2.20 -8.50 -16.28
C ALA A 274 -1.85 -9.99 -16.15
N ALA A 275 -2.47 -10.69 -15.20
CA ALA A 275 -2.27 -12.13 -15.00
C ALA A 275 -2.85 -12.96 -16.16
N ALA A 276 -3.91 -12.46 -16.80
CA ALA A 276 -4.57 -13.08 -17.94
C ALA A 276 -3.86 -12.84 -19.29
N VAL A 277 -2.88 -11.92 -19.36
CA VAL A 277 -2.09 -11.70 -20.58
C VAL A 277 -1.38 -12.99 -20.98
N GLU A 278 -1.51 -13.34 -22.26
CA GLU A 278 -0.80 -14.48 -22.85
C GLU A 278 0.71 -14.36 -22.64
N LYS A 279 1.41 -15.49 -22.54
CA LYS A 279 2.87 -15.44 -22.45
C LYS A 279 3.41 -14.83 -23.77
N PRO A 280 4.26 -13.77 -23.72
CA PRO A 280 4.86 -13.21 -24.91
C PRO A 280 5.53 -14.30 -25.76
N ARG A 281 5.27 -14.29 -27.07
CA ARG A 281 5.93 -15.21 -28.01
C ARG A 281 7.36 -14.77 -28.23
N SER A 282 7.56 -13.46 -28.25
CA SER A 282 8.87 -12.82 -28.27
C SER A 282 8.85 -11.58 -27.38
N TRP A 283 9.92 -11.34 -26.65
CA TRP A 283 10.10 -10.06 -25.98
C TRP A 283 10.56 -9.02 -26.99
N THR A 284 9.62 -8.45 -27.74
CA THR A 284 9.87 -7.36 -28.69
C THR A 284 8.80 -6.28 -28.52
N PRO A 285 9.07 -5.02 -28.91
CA PRO A 285 8.08 -3.94 -28.81
C PRO A 285 6.85 -4.18 -29.69
N SER A 286 6.95 -5.05 -30.71
CA SER A 286 5.85 -5.40 -31.62
C SER A 286 4.96 -6.53 -31.08
N ASP A 287 5.38 -7.26 -30.04
CA ASP A 287 4.54 -8.30 -29.43
C ASP A 287 3.41 -7.65 -28.62
N GLN A 288 2.17 -7.96 -28.98
CA GLN A 288 0.97 -7.42 -28.34
C GLN A 288 0.90 -7.75 -26.85
N SER A 289 1.38 -8.93 -26.43
CA SER A 289 1.37 -9.35 -25.03
C SER A 289 2.34 -8.51 -24.20
N VAL A 290 3.50 -8.15 -24.78
CA VAL A 290 4.47 -7.24 -24.14
C VAL A 290 3.87 -5.86 -23.97
N GLN A 291 3.21 -5.33 -25.00
CA GLN A 291 2.54 -4.03 -24.93
C GLN A 291 1.41 -4.00 -23.89
N GLN A 292 0.58 -5.05 -23.84
CA GLN A 292 -0.49 -5.18 -22.86
C GLN A 292 0.06 -5.28 -21.44
N LEU A 293 1.05 -6.16 -21.21
CA LEU A 293 1.67 -6.32 -19.91
C LEU A 293 2.32 -5.00 -19.46
N HIS A 294 3.03 -4.32 -20.35
CA HIS A 294 3.61 -3.00 -20.08
C HIS A 294 2.53 -2.01 -19.64
N LEU A 295 1.46 -1.87 -20.42
CA LEU A 295 0.36 -0.96 -20.08
C LEU A 295 -0.25 -1.26 -18.70
N TYR A 296 -0.45 -2.54 -18.36
CA TYR A 296 -0.97 -2.90 -17.04
C TYR A 296 0.03 -2.63 -15.90
N THR A 297 1.33 -2.87 -16.12
CA THR A 297 2.34 -2.51 -15.12
C THR A 297 2.44 -1.01 -14.88
N VAL A 298 2.33 -0.21 -15.94
CA VAL A 298 2.22 1.26 -15.87
C VAL A 298 0.98 1.68 -15.09
N GLY A 299 -0.17 1.07 -15.40
CA GLY A 299 -1.43 1.34 -14.70
C GLY A 299 -1.35 1.01 -13.21
N LEU A 300 -0.74 -0.12 -12.84
CA LEU A 300 -0.51 -0.49 -11.44
C LEU A 300 0.48 0.45 -10.75
N HIS A 301 1.58 0.81 -11.43
CA HIS A 301 2.57 1.74 -10.91
C HIS A 301 1.92 3.07 -10.49
N TYR A 302 1.14 3.69 -11.39
CA TYR A 302 0.45 4.94 -11.07
C TYR A 302 -0.69 4.75 -10.06
N SER A 303 -1.34 3.58 -10.05
CA SER A 303 -2.32 3.26 -9.00
C SER A 303 -1.67 3.20 -7.62
N PHE A 304 -0.48 2.60 -7.50
CA PHE A 304 0.27 2.54 -6.24
C PHE A 304 0.79 3.91 -5.81
N GLN A 305 1.27 4.73 -6.75
CA GLN A 305 1.65 6.12 -6.45
C GLN A 305 0.45 6.94 -5.98
N PHE A 306 -0.69 6.84 -6.67
CA PHE A 306 -1.92 7.50 -6.24
C PHE A 306 -2.31 7.07 -4.83
N LEU A 307 -2.26 5.76 -4.56
CA LEU A 307 -2.54 5.18 -3.25
C LEU A 307 -1.58 5.72 -2.16
N GLN A 308 -0.28 5.79 -2.46
CA GLN A 308 0.73 6.34 -1.57
C GLN A 308 0.49 7.83 -1.27
N THR A 309 0.20 8.64 -2.29
CA THR A 309 -0.06 10.08 -2.14
C THR A 309 -1.27 10.33 -1.25
N ILE A 310 -2.41 9.69 -1.52
CA ILE A 310 -3.61 9.88 -0.69
C ILE A 310 -3.43 9.34 0.73
N SER A 311 -2.64 8.28 0.89
CA SER A 311 -2.31 7.72 2.21
C SER A 311 -1.40 8.66 3.00
N ARG A 312 -0.48 9.38 2.36
CA ARG A 312 0.40 10.33 3.06
C ARG A 312 -0.33 11.61 3.44
N GLN A 313 -1.08 12.17 2.49
CA GLN A 313 -1.71 13.49 2.63
C GLN A 313 -2.98 13.48 3.51
N ASP A 314 -3.69 12.34 3.64
CA ASP A 314 -4.92 12.26 4.45
C ASP A 314 -4.93 11.03 5.39
N VAL A 315 -5.02 11.30 6.70
CA VAL A 315 -5.02 10.26 7.76
C VAL A 315 -6.26 9.37 7.69
N SER A 316 -7.42 9.92 7.30
CA SER A 316 -8.68 9.18 7.20
C SER A 316 -8.64 8.19 6.03
N CYS A 317 -8.09 8.61 4.89
CA CYS A 317 -7.79 7.75 3.74
C CYS A 317 -6.84 6.63 4.14
N ARG A 318 -5.74 6.93 4.83
CA ARG A 318 -4.76 5.92 5.28
C ARG A 318 -5.40 4.88 6.21
N ALA A 319 -6.10 5.33 7.25
CA ALA A 319 -6.79 4.44 8.18
C ALA A 319 -7.82 3.56 7.45
N ARG A 320 -8.59 4.16 6.52
CA ARG A 320 -9.57 3.41 5.72
C ARG A 320 -8.92 2.41 4.78
N LEU A 321 -7.84 2.77 4.08
CA LEU A 321 -7.08 1.88 3.19
C LEU A 321 -6.61 0.63 3.93
N ILE A 322 -5.95 0.81 5.08
CA ILE A 322 -5.47 -0.31 5.92
C ILE A 322 -6.64 -1.16 6.40
N SER A 323 -7.73 -0.55 6.88
CA SER A 323 -8.92 -1.29 7.31
C SER A 323 -9.58 -2.11 6.19
N GLN A 324 -9.38 -1.73 4.92
CA GLN A 324 -9.92 -2.41 3.73
C GLN A 324 -8.91 -3.36 3.07
N GLY A 325 -7.78 -3.65 3.73
CA GLY A 325 -6.78 -4.59 3.23
C GLY A 325 -6.02 -4.07 2.01
N SER A 326 -5.71 -2.77 1.96
CA SER A 326 -4.92 -2.19 0.88
C SER A 326 -3.53 -2.82 0.75
N ILE A 327 -2.85 -3.08 1.88
CA ILE A 327 -1.53 -3.71 1.92
C ILE A 327 -1.58 -5.09 1.29
N ARG A 328 -2.54 -5.93 1.72
CA ARG A 328 -2.79 -7.25 1.12
C ARG A 328 -3.09 -7.14 -0.39
N THR A 329 -3.95 -6.20 -0.78
CA THR A 329 -4.33 -6.01 -2.19
C THR A 329 -3.12 -5.63 -3.06
N VAL A 330 -2.24 -4.75 -2.59
CA VAL A 330 -1.02 -4.35 -3.29
C VAL A 330 -0.03 -5.52 -3.35
N LEU A 331 0.12 -6.26 -2.27
CA LEU A 331 1.02 -7.41 -2.24
C LEU A 331 0.53 -8.54 -3.16
N ASP A 332 -0.75 -8.91 -3.10
CA ASP A 332 -1.36 -9.89 -4.00
C ASP A 332 -1.16 -9.48 -5.48
N ALA A 333 -1.23 -8.18 -5.76
CA ALA A 333 -0.95 -7.62 -7.09
C ALA A 333 0.51 -7.82 -7.50
N ILE A 334 1.45 -7.48 -6.63
CA ILE A 334 2.88 -7.71 -6.84
C ILE A 334 3.16 -9.19 -7.09
N THR A 335 2.71 -10.08 -6.20
CA THR A 335 2.96 -11.53 -6.27
C THR A 335 2.48 -12.12 -7.60
N GLN A 336 1.32 -11.69 -8.11
CA GLN A 336 0.77 -12.19 -9.37
C GLN A 336 1.54 -11.71 -10.61
N ILE A 337 2.01 -10.45 -10.62
CA ILE A 337 2.71 -9.88 -11.78
C ILE A 337 4.21 -10.20 -11.77
N LEU A 338 4.80 -10.42 -10.60
CA LEU A 338 6.25 -10.63 -10.40
C LEU A 338 6.84 -11.65 -11.38
N PRO A 339 6.28 -12.86 -11.57
CA PRO A 339 6.84 -13.87 -12.47
C PRO A 339 6.75 -13.49 -13.95
N ARG A 340 5.89 -12.53 -14.30
CA ARG A 340 5.67 -12.08 -15.68
C ARG A 340 6.61 -10.93 -16.06
N ILE A 341 6.88 -10.04 -15.13
CA ILE A 341 7.62 -8.80 -15.40
C ILE A 341 9.13 -8.93 -15.19
N LEU A 342 9.57 -9.95 -14.43
CA LEU A 342 10.99 -10.19 -14.13
C LEU A 342 11.63 -11.27 -15.01
N VAL A 343 10.95 -11.66 -16.09
CA VAL A 343 11.54 -12.52 -17.12
C VAL A 343 12.66 -11.74 -17.83
N GLN A 344 13.88 -12.28 -17.74
CA GLN A 344 15.02 -11.81 -18.53
C GLN A 344 14.67 -11.98 -20.00
N ALA A 345 14.61 -10.86 -20.72
CA ALA A 345 14.27 -10.84 -22.12
C ALA A 345 15.55 -11.07 -22.94
N ASN A 346 15.95 -10.07 -23.73
CA ASN A 346 17.26 -9.96 -24.34
C ASN A 346 17.90 -8.64 -23.88
N LYS A 347 19.22 -8.46 -24.11
CA LYS A 347 19.93 -7.25 -23.70
C LYS A 347 19.22 -5.98 -24.23
N GLU A 348 18.83 -5.97 -25.50
CA GLU A 348 18.18 -4.80 -26.12
C GLU A 348 16.88 -4.37 -25.43
N MET A 349 15.99 -5.32 -25.13
CA MET A 349 14.73 -5.02 -24.46
C MET A 349 14.94 -4.61 -23.01
N ASP A 350 15.82 -5.28 -22.27
CA ASP A 350 16.03 -4.97 -20.85
C ASP A 350 16.54 -3.53 -20.65
N PHE A 351 17.23 -2.97 -21.65
CA PHE A 351 17.69 -1.58 -21.69
C PHE A 351 16.74 -0.61 -22.43
N HIS A 352 15.59 -1.07 -22.93
CA HIS A 352 14.64 -0.18 -23.60
C HIS A 352 14.10 0.87 -22.61
N PRO A 353 14.10 2.18 -22.94
CA PRO A 353 13.76 3.24 -21.97
C PRO A 353 12.34 3.13 -21.40
N GLN A 354 11.37 2.72 -22.23
CA GLN A 354 9.97 2.60 -21.83
C GLN A 354 9.53 1.16 -21.48
N LEU A 355 10.10 0.14 -22.13
CA LEU A 355 9.67 -1.25 -22.01
C LEU A 355 10.65 -2.13 -21.23
N GLY A 356 11.80 -1.58 -20.83
CA GLY A 356 12.88 -2.33 -20.23
C GLY A 356 12.62 -2.77 -18.80
N LEU A 357 13.57 -3.54 -18.28
CA LEU A 357 13.47 -4.13 -16.94
C LEU A 357 13.32 -3.05 -15.87
N ALA A 358 14.03 -1.93 -16.01
CA ALA A 358 13.91 -0.77 -15.14
C ALA A 358 12.48 -0.27 -15.01
N HIS A 359 11.83 -0.01 -16.15
CA HIS A 359 10.46 0.49 -16.16
C HIS A 359 9.49 -0.54 -15.60
N ARG A 360 9.69 -1.82 -15.93
CA ARG A 360 8.91 -2.94 -15.36
C ARG A 360 9.07 -3.02 -13.83
N GLN A 361 10.23 -2.72 -13.27
CA GLN A 361 10.46 -2.74 -11.82
C GLN A 361 9.86 -1.56 -11.06
N ASN A 362 9.52 -0.45 -11.73
CA ASN A 362 8.89 0.72 -11.08
C ASN A 362 7.58 0.37 -10.36
N VAL A 363 6.82 -0.61 -10.87
CA VAL A 363 5.59 -1.10 -10.21
C VAL A 363 5.90 -1.79 -8.88
N LEU A 364 6.99 -2.56 -8.81
CA LEU A 364 7.42 -3.25 -7.59
C LEU A 364 7.89 -2.25 -6.56
N TRP A 365 8.75 -1.32 -6.99
CA TRP A 365 9.22 -0.24 -6.13
C TRP A 365 8.04 0.53 -5.55
N SER A 366 7.14 1.04 -6.40
CA SER A 366 6.01 1.84 -5.92
C SER A 366 5.08 1.05 -4.99
N GLY A 367 4.89 -0.25 -5.26
CA GLY A 367 4.11 -1.12 -4.40
C GLY A 367 4.74 -1.33 -3.02
N TYR A 368 6.03 -1.68 -2.96
CA TYR A 368 6.74 -1.86 -1.68
C TYR A 368 6.93 -0.55 -0.92
N SER A 369 7.24 0.56 -1.60
CA SER A 369 7.32 1.90 -0.98
C SER A 369 5.97 2.36 -0.43
N TYR A 370 4.86 2.01 -1.10
CA TYR A 370 3.55 2.22 -0.51
C TYR A 370 3.40 1.42 0.79
N ILE A 371 3.67 0.11 0.77
CA ILE A 371 3.51 -0.76 1.96
C ILE A 371 4.36 -0.23 3.12
N ALA A 372 5.63 0.11 2.87
CA ALA A 372 6.53 0.67 3.87
C ALA A 372 6.01 1.98 4.46
N SER A 373 5.57 2.92 3.62
CA SER A 373 4.98 4.20 4.06
C SER A 373 3.68 3.97 4.84
N ALA A 374 2.82 3.07 4.38
CA ALA A 374 1.56 2.76 5.06
C ALA A 374 1.80 2.21 6.47
N ILE A 375 2.75 1.28 6.64
CA ILE A 375 3.13 0.74 7.95
C ILE A 375 3.75 1.83 8.84
N ARG A 376 4.66 2.64 8.28
CA ARG A 376 5.37 3.69 9.01
C ARG A 376 4.47 4.81 9.49
N ASP A 377 3.53 5.24 8.64
CA ASP A 377 2.75 6.46 8.87
C ASP A 377 1.39 6.18 9.51
N ALA A 378 0.96 4.91 9.57
CA ALA A 378 -0.28 4.50 10.24
C ALA A 378 -0.20 4.72 11.76
N ASP A 379 -1.35 4.90 12.40
CA ASP A 379 -1.43 4.82 13.86
C ASP A 379 -1.37 3.36 14.36
N ASP A 380 -1.83 2.41 13.52
CA ASP A 380 -1.76 0.96 13.76
C ASP A 380 -0.86 0.27 12.71
N GLY A 381 0.45 0.50 12.83
CA GLY A 381 1.45 -0.15 11.98
C GLY A 381 1.50 -1.68 12.18
N VAL A 382 1.14 -2.16 13.38
CA VAL A 382 1.11 -3.60 13.73
C VAL A 382 0.15 -4.36 12.82
N THR A 383 -1.08 -3.86 12.66
CA THR A 383 -2.05 -4.47 11.73
C THR A 383 -1.56 -4.43 10.29
N GLY A 384 -0.88 -3.35 9.87
CA GLY A 384 -0.30 -3.26 8.53
C GLY A 384 0.77 -4.32 8.26
N VAL A 385 1.67 -4.54 9.23
CA VAL A 385 2.71 -5.59 9.16
C VAL A 385 2.08 -6.98 9.11
N CYS A 386 1.11 -7.27 9.98
CA CYS A 386 0.38 -8.54 9.95
C CYS A 386 -0.30 -8.77 8.59
N GLN A 387 -0.96 -7.77 8.02
CA GLN A 387 -1.58 -7.89 6.69
C GLN A 387 -0.56 -8.24 5.60
N ALA A 388 0.63 -7.64 5.64
CA ALA A 388 1.68 -7.92 4.66
C ALA A 388 2.21 -9.35 4.82
N ILE A 389 2.54 -9.78 6.04
CA ILE A 389 3.04 -11.13 6.31
C ILE A 389 1.97 -12.19 5.99
N ASP A 390 0.73 -11.97 6.42
CA ASP A 390 -0.39 -12.88 6.17
C ASP A 390 -0.75 -12.99 4.67
N ALA A 391 -0.36 -12.01 3.87
CA ALA A 391 -0.48 -12.02 2.41
C ALA A 391 0.79 -12.52 1.68
N GLY A 392 1.75 -13.11 2.40
CA GLY A 392 2.91 -13.77 1.80
C GLY A 392 4.07 -12.82 1.44
N LEU A 393 4.30 -11.75 2.21
CA LEU A 393 5.35 -10.76 1.91
C LEU A 393 6.72 -11.41 1.78
N ILE A 394 7.10 -12.25 2.75
CA ILE A 394 8.43 -12.89 2.80
C ILE A 394 8.63 -13.81 1.59
N GLN A 395 7.62 -14.60 1.22
CA GLN A 395 7.63 -15.45 0.03
C GLN A 395 7.79 -14.60 -1.25
N THR A 396 7.02 -13.52 -1.36
CA THR A 396 7.06 -12.64 -2.53
C THR A 396 8.42 -11.95 -2.69
N LEU A 397 9.03 -11.50 -1.59
CA LEU A 397 10.38 -10.94 -1.60
C LEU A 397 11.44 -11.99 -1.97
N SER A 398 11.27 -13.23 -1.51
CA SER A 398 12.16 -14.34 -1.85
C SER A 398 12.13 -14.66 -3.35
N MET A 399 10.96 -14.59 -3.98
CA MET A 399 10.83 -14.70 -5.44
C MET A 399 11.55 -13.55 -6.17
N GLY A 400 11.60 -12.35 -5.56
CA GLY A 400 12.32 -11.20 -6.09
C GLY A 400 13.85 -11.37 -6.15
N VAL A 401 14.44 -12.18 -5.27
CA VAL A 401 15.90 -12.38 -5.19
C VAL A 401 16.50 -13.03 -6.44
N VAL A 402 15.70 -13.84 -7.14
CA VAL A 402 16.11 -14.53 -8.39
C VAL A 402 16.22 -13.55 -9.56
N CYS A 403 15.83 -12.30 -9.37
CA CYS A 403 15.72 -11.35 -10.47
C CYS A 403 17.09 -10.74 -10.77
N PRO A 404 17.46 -10.60 -12.07
CA PRO A 404 18.73 -10.04 -12.46
C PRO A 404 18.98 -8.74 -11.69
N PRO A 405 20.14 -8.56 -11.04
CA PRO A 405 20.46 -7.28 -10.47
C PRO A 405 20.43 -6.29 -11.63
N HIS A 406 19.82 -5.13 -11.43
CA HIS A 406 19.86 -4.08 -12.42
C HIS A 406 21.30 -3.96 -12.94
N ALA A 407 21.48 -4.17 -14.25
CA ALA A 407 22.74 -3.83 -14.87
C ALA A 407 22.93 -2.35 -14.57
N ASN A 408 23.94 -2.04 -13.75
CA ASN A 408 24.26 -0.76 -13.13
C ASN A 408 24.33 0.41 -14.14
N GLY A 409 23.19 0.82 -14.70
CA GLY A 409 23.07 2.06 -15.43
C GLY A 409 23.24 3.21 -14.45
N ARG A 410 24.02 4.23 -14.85
CA ARG A 410 24.34 5.41 -14.03
C ARG A 410 23.11 6.22 -13.60
N ASP A 411 21.95 5.95 -14.19
CA ASP A 411 20.76 6.81 -14.09
C ASP A 411 19.68 6.31 -13.12
N HIS A 412 19.90 5.18 -12.42
CA HIS A 412 18.97 4.72 -11.39
C HIS A 412 19.41 5.09 -9.97
N PRO A 413 18.46 5.40 -9.06
CA PRO A 413 18.79 5.65 -7.66
C PRO A 413 19.55 4.44 -7.09
N THR A 414 20.56 4.72 -6.27
CA THR A 414 21.31 3.69 -5.54
C THR A 414 20.35 2.67 -4.94
N ARG A 415 20.59 1.37 -5.16
CA ARG A 415 19.71 0.24 -4.77
C ARG A 415 19.15 0.34 -3.34
N GLY A 416 19.89 0.96 -2.41
CA GLY A 416 19.43 1.24 -1.05
C GLY A 416 18.19 2.15 -0.90
N ARG A 417 17.70 2.78 -1.98
CA ARG A 417 16.43 3.54 -2.00
C ARG A 417 15.25 2.75 -2.57
N MET A 418 15.42 1.45 -2.83
CA MET A 418 14.32 0.62 -3.30
C MET A 418 13.36 0.30 -2.14
N GLY A 419 12.05 0.35 -2.43
CA GLY A 419 11.00 0.19 -1.44
C GLY A 419 10.96 -1.18 -0.75
N ASP A 420 11.51 -2.21 -1.38
CA ASP A 420 11.64 -3.56 -0.82
C ASP A 420 12.69 -3.65 0.28
N ILE A 421 13.88 -3.08 0.07
CA ILE A 421 14.94 -2.99 1.08
C ILE A 421 14.47 -2.09 2.24
N GLU A 422 13.86 -0.95 1.93
CA GLU A 422 13.26 -0.07 2.95
C GLU A 422 12.21 -0.81 3.79
N LEU A 423 11.35 -1.61 3.15
CA LEU A 423 10.35 -2.42 3.82
C LEU A 423 11.01 -3.52 4.69
N LEU A 424 12.00 -4.24 4.17
CA LEU A 424 12.72 -5.26 4.93
C LEU A 424 13.36 -4.66 6.17
N LEU A 425 14.07 -3.53 6.07
CA LEU A 425 14.70 -2.89 7.23
C LEU A 425 13.68 -2.31 8.22
N LEU A 426 12.43 -2.05 7.79
CA LEU A 426 11.36 -1.59 8.67
C LEU A 426 10.77 -2.73 9.51
N LEU A 427 10.69 -3.95 8.97
CA LEU A 427 9.99 -5.08 9.61
C LEU A 427 10.51 -5.46 11.03
N PRO A 428 11.83 -5.54 11.31
CA PRO A 428 12.36 -5.92 12.62
C PRO A 428 11.86 -5.04 13.74
N THR A 429 11.65 -3.75 13.47
CA THR A 429 11.11 -2.79 14.46
C THR A 429 9.70 -3.14 14.94
N PHE A 430 9.03 -4.10 14.29
CA PHE A 430 7.73 -4.64 14.67
C PHE A 430 7.78 -6.09 15.15
N PHE A 431 8.93 -6.77 15.13
CA PHE A 431 9.04 -8.17 15.58
C PHE A 431 8.94 -8.31 17.11
N ILE A 432 8.98 -7.18 17.82
CA ILE A 432 8.71 -7.09 19.26
C ILE A 432 7.21 -7.27 19.60
N TYR A 433 6.31 -7.27 18.62
CA TYR A 433 4.88 -7.40 18.84
C TYR A 433 4.39 -8.85 18.71
N HIS A 434 3.70 -9.36 19.73
CA HIS A 434 3.20 -10.74 19.78
C HIS A 434 2.37 -11.12 18.55
N ARG A 435 1.45 -10.25 18.10
CA ARG A 435 0.62 -10.50 16.90
C ARG A 435 1.43 -10.59 15.61
N VAL A 436 2.54 -9.85 15.52
CA VAL A 436 3.45 -9.92 14.37
C VAL A 436 4.20 -11.24 14.41
N VAL A 437 4.80 -11.60 15.56
CA VAL A 437 5.48 -12.90 15.72
C VAL A 437 4.54 -14.07 15.44
N ASP A 438 3.28 -13.99 15.86
CA ASP A 438 2.21 -14.93 15.51
C ASP A 438 2.03 -15.10 14.00
N SER A 439 1.90 -13.98 13.29
CA SER A 439 1.72 -13.97 11.85
C SER A 439 2.95 -14.56 11.15
N ILE A 440 4.15 -14.18 11.60
CA ILE A 440 5.41 -14.70 11.06
C ILE A 440 5.53 -16.20 11.31
N ALA A 441 5.34 -16.67 12.54
CA ALA A 441 5.46 -18.09 12.87
C ALA A 441 4.55 -18.96 11.98
N ARG A 442 3.29 -18.55 11.77
CA ARG A 442 2.36 -19.27 10.88
C ARG A 442 2.86 -19.37 9.44
N HIS A 443 3.51 -18.33 8.91
CA HIS A 443 4.00 -18.29 7.54
C HIS A 443 5.38 -18.92 7.38
N TRP A 444 6.22 -18.79 8.41
CA TRP A 444 7.57 -19.34 8.45
C TRP A 444 7.56 -20.86 8.29
N PHE A 445 6.69 -21.57 9.02
CA PHE A 445 6.56 -23.01 8.90
C PHE A 445 6.11 -23.45 7.49
N ARG A 446 5.25 -22.66 6.83
CA ARG A 446 4.85 -22.94 5.44
C ARG A 446 6.02 -22.75 4.46
N MET A 447 6.86 -21.75 4.70
CA MET A 447 8.03 -21.49 3.85
C MET A 447 9.12 -22.56 3.98
N GLN A 448 9.39 -23.05 5.19
CA GLN A 448 10.36 -24.13 5.38
C GLN A 448 9.98 -25.40 4.62
N VAL A 449 8.68 -25.74 4.60
CA VAL A 449 8.17 -26.89 3.85
C VAL A 449 8.33 -26.70 2.34
N ALA A 450 8.22 -25.47 1.83
CA ALA A 450 8.34 -25.19 0.40
C ALA A 450 9.79 -25.25 -0.13
N GLY A 451 10.79 -25.41 0.75
CA GLY A 451 12.20 -25.48 0.37
C GLY A 451 12.73 -24.15 -0.15
N LEU A 452 13.48 -23.42 0.69
CA LEU A 452 14.43 -22.41 0.21
C LEU A 452 15.64 -23.14 -0.39
N GLU A 453 15.44 -23.88 -1.48
CA GLU A 453 16.57 -24.33 -2.29
C GLU A 453 17.40 -23.10 -2.66
N LYS A 454 18.74 -23.18 -2.57
CA LYS A 454 19.64 -22.06 -2.86
C LYS A 454 19.30 -21.52 -4.26
N PRO A 455 18.53 -20.42 -4.36
CA PRO A 455 18.22 -19.89 -5.67
C PRO A 455 19.53 -19.42 -6.27
N GLU A 456 19.64 -19.37 -7.59
CA GLU A 456 20.68 -18.58 -8.21
C GLU A 456 20.45 -17.12 -7.77
N VAL A 457 21.15 -16.69 -6.70
CA VAL A 457 20.98 -15.38 -6.11
C VAL A 457 21.52 -14.36 -7.10
N ARG A 458 20.60 -13.59 -7.68
CA ARG A 458 20.94 -12.54 -8.65
C ARG A 458 20.96 -11.17 -7.98
N ASP A 459 20.12 -10.94 -6.96
CA ASP A 459 20.16 -9.76 -6.12
C ASP A 459 20.85 -10.00 -4.78
N GLN A 460 22.15 -9.72 -4.69
CA GLN A 460 22.90 -9.88 -3.45
C GLN A 460 22.45 -8.94 -2.32
N CYS A 461 22.03 -7.71 -2.63
CA CYS A 461 21.63 -6.74 -1.61
C CYS A 461 20.30 -7.14 -0.97
N LEU A 462 19.30 -7.48 -1.80
CA LEU A 462 18.01 -7.96 -1.32
C LEU A 462 18.17 -9.28 -0.57
N TRP A 463 19.03 -10.19 -1.06
CA TRP A 463 19.31 -11.43 -0.37
C TRP A 463 19.93 -11.20 1.01
N SER A 464 20.93 -10.33 1.13
CA SER A 464 21.52 -10.00 2.43
C SER A 464 20.51 -9.36 3.38
N ALA A 465 19.65 -8.45 2.89
CA ALA A 465 18.57 -7.88 3.69
C ALA A 465 17.57 -8.95 4.13
N LEU A 466 17.22 -9.89 3.25
CA LEU A 466 16.31 -11.01 3.56
C LEU A 466 16.94 -11.96 4.59
N GLN A 467 18.23 -12.27 4.47
CA GLN A 467 18.94 -13.11 5.45
C GLN A 467 18.93 -12.47 6.84
N LEU A 468 19.16 -11.16 6.94
CA LEU A 468 19.04 -10.44 8.21
C LEU A 468 17.64 -10.60 8.79
N ILE A 469 16.60 -10.46 7.97
CA ILE A 469 15.21 -10.61 8.40
C ILE A 469 14.86 -12.02 8.84
N VAL A 470 15.41 -13.02 8.16
CA VAL A 470 15.29 -14.44 8.54
C VAL A 470 15.90 -14.66 9.92
N THR A 471 17.11 -14.14 10.17
CA THR A 471 17.76 -14.26 11.48
C THR A 471 16.93 -13.58 12.57
N SER A 472 16.52 -12.31 12.36
CA SER A 472 15.68 -11.58 13.32
C SER A 472 14.33 -12.25 13.54
N THR A 473 13.77 -12.91 12.51
CA THR A 473 12.53 -13.70 12.62
C THR A 473 12.72 -14.90 13.54
N LEU A 474 13.80 -15.66 13.37
CA LEU A 474 14.11 -16.82 14.21
C LEU A 474 14.35 -16.40 15.65
N GLU A 475 15.03 -15.28 15.88
CA GLU A 475 15.19 -14.68 17.20
C GLU A 475 13.85 -14.27 17.81
N ALA A 476 12.98 -13.61 17.04
CA ALA A 476 11.63 -13.23 17.50
C ALA A 476 10.81 -14.46 17.92
N ILE A 477 10.83 -15.51 17.11
CA ILE A 477 10.15 -16.78 17.40
C ILE A 477 10.77 -17.43 18.64
N LYS A 478 12.11 -17.41 18.76
CA LYS A 478 12.83 -17.92 19.92
C LYS A 478 12.46 -17.15 21.20
N HIS A 479 12.44 -15.81 21.18
CA HIS A 479 12.03 -15.02 22.35
C HIS A 479 10.58 -15.26 22.73
N ARG A 480 9.74 -15.57 21.74
CA ARG A 480 8.40 -16.05 22.00
C ARG A 480 8.37 -17.47 22.56
N SER A 481 9.30 -18.36 22.23
CA SER A 481 9.29 -19.77 22.67
C SER A 481 10.10 -20.05 23.94
N VAL A 482 11.14 -19.28 24.24
CA VAL A 482 12.08 -19.53 25.35
C VAL A 482 11.38 -19.35 26.71
N GLU A 483 11.53 -20.38 27.54
CA GLU A 483 10.61 -20.79 28.59
C GLU A 483 10.55 -20.01 29.93
N PRO A 484 11.51 -19.16 30.38
CA PRO A 484 11.38 -18.61 31.73
C PRO A 484 10.21 -17.61 31.87
N ILE A 485 9.84 -16.87 30.82
CA ILE A 485 8.74 -15.90 30.86
C ILE A 485 7.41 -16.52 30.35
N ASN A 486 7.48 -17.60 29.57
CA ASN A 486 6.33 -18.33 29.03
C ASN A 486 5.56 -19.15 30.06
N PHE A 487 6.10 -19.36 31.26
CA PHE A 487 5.33 -19.92 32.36
C PHE A 487 4.01 -19.16 32.56
N HIS A 488 3.97 -17.85 32.30
CA HIS A 488 2.78 -17.03 32.53
C HIS A 488 1.77 -17.00 31.37
N GLU A 489 2.15 -17.38 30.14
CA GLU A 489 1.19 -17.43 29.01
C GLU A 489 0.29 -18.68 29.06
N TYR A 490 0.76 -19.71 29.78
CA TYR A 490 0.06 -20.98 29.91
C TYR A 490 -0.43 -21.29 31.33
N ARG A 491 0.17 -20.72 32.37
CA ARG A 491 -0.29 -20.92 33.75
C ARG A 491 -1.27 -19.86 34.23
N CYS A 492 -2.18 -20.29 35.09
CA CYS A 492 -3.04 -19.38 35.82
C CYS A 492 -2.22 -18.61 36.86
N SER A 493 -2.27 -17.28 36.87
CA SER A 493 -1.63 -16.44 37.89
C SER A 493 -2.39 -16.41 39.23
N GLY A 494 -3.32 -17.35 39.44
CA GLY A 494 -4.06 -17.49 40.69
C GLY A 494 -3.23 -18.26 41.72
N PRO A 495 -2.96 -17.69 42.92
CA PRO A 495 -2.15 -18.36 43.93
C PRO A 495 -2.80 -19.67 44.36
N GLY A 496 -2.02 -20.75 44.40
CA GLY A 496 -2.46 -22.09 44.78
C GLY A 496 -3.47 -22.74 43.83
N CYS A 497 -3.57 -22.31 42.57
CA CYS A 497 -4.53 -22.90 41.63
C CYS A 497 -4.06 -24.28 41.15
N PRO A 498 -4.80 -25.38 41.41
CA PRO A 498 -4.39 -26.73 41.01
C PRO A 498 -4.46 -26.94 39.48
N MET A 499 -5.28 -26.15 38.79
CA MET A 499 -5.37 -26.14 37.32
C MET A 499 -4.13 -25.50 36.65
N CYS A 500 -3.15 -25.01 37.43
CA CYS A 500 -1.87 -24.52 36.91
C CYS A 500 -0.97 -25.61 36.34
N THR A 501 -1.26 -26.89 36.60
CA THR A 501 -0.45 -28.02 36.13
C THR A 501 -0.90 -28.54 34.76
N SER A 502 -2.15 -28.31 34.34
CA SER A 502 -2.64 -28.78 33.05
C SER A 502 -2.28 -27.78 31.94
N LYS A 503 -1.59 -28.27 30.90
CA LYS A 503 -1.19 -27.46 29.72
C LYS A 503 -2.39 -26.91 28.92
N PHE A 504 -3.63 -27.32 29.25
CA PHE A 504 -4.81 -27.08 28.43
C PHE A 504 -6.00 -26.57 29.25
N VAL A 505 -6.04 -25.27 29.50
CA VAL A 505 -7.27 -24.59 29.92
C VAL A 505 -7.96 -24.03 28.67
N SER A 506 -9.10 -24.60 28.29
CA SER A 506 -9.86 -24.23 27.08
C SER A 506 -10.42 -22.81 27.08
N LYS A 507 -10.60 -22.20 28.27
CA LYS A 507 -11.08 -20.81 28.44
C LYS A 507 -10.15 -20.03 29.37
N LYS A 508 -9.21 -19.29 28.76
CA LYS A 508 -8.31 -18.38 29.48
C LYS A 508 -8.93 -16.98 29.57
N ARG A 509 -8.94 -16.39 30.77
CA ARG A 509 -9.27 -14.98 31.01
C ARG A 509 -7.97 -14.20 31.17
N ARG A 510 -7.89 -12.98 30.65
CA ARG A 510 -6.75 -12.07 30.88
C ARG A 510 -7.16 -10.94 31.81
N CYS A 511 -6.25 -10.45 32.64
CA CYS A 511 -6.48 -9.22 33.39
C CYS A 511 -6.75 -8.07 32.41
N SER A 512 -7.91 -7.42 32.48
CA SER A 512 -8.26 -6.30 31.60
C SER A 512 -7.36 -5.07 31.77
N GLY A 513 -6.65 -4.96 32.89
CA GLY A 513 -5.69 -3.90 33.16
C GLY A 513 -4.37 -4.10 32.41
N CYS A 514 -3.56 -5.06 32.86
CA CYS A 514 -2.22 -5.29 32.31
C CYS A 514 -2.21 -6.16 31.04
N LEU A 515 -3.21 -7.01 30.82
CA LEU A 515 -3.28 -8.02 29.75
C LEU A 515 -2.17 -9.08 29.75
N VAL A 516 -1.25 -9.03 30.73
CA VAL A 516 -0.17 -9.99 30.93
C VAL A 516 -0.67 -11.20 31.74
N SER A 517 -1.27 -10.97 32.90
CA SER A 517 -1.70 -12.07 33.78
C SER A 517 -2.92 -12.81 33.22
N ILE A 518 -2.85 -14.15 33.26
CA ILE A 518 -3.86 -15.05 32.70
C ILE A 518 -4.48 -15.87 33.84
N TYR A 519 -5.77 -16.16 33.76
CA TYR A 519 -6.51 -16.90 34.77
C TYR A 519 -7.42 -17.94 34.13
N CYS A 520 -7.49 -19.13 34.74
CA CYS A 520 -8.44 -20.17 34.33
C CYS A 520 -9.89 -19.87 34.77
N SER A 521 -10.07 -19.00 35.78
CA SER A 521 -11.38 -18.68 36.34
C SER A 521 -11.40 -17.27 36.95
N GLU A 522 -12.61 -16.75 37.17
CA GLU A 522 -12.80 -15.49 37.90
C GLU A 522 -12.34 -15.57 39.36
N LYS A 523 -12.51 -16.74 40.00
CA LYS A 523 -12.07 -16.99 41.38
C LYS A 523 -10.55 -16.80 41.49
N CYS A 524 -9.79 -17.35 40.55
CA CYS A 524 -8.34 -17.19 40.50
C CYS A 524 -7.93 -15.73 40.26
N GLN A 525 -8.63 -15.02 39.38
CA GLN A 525 -8.37 -13.60 39.14
C GLN A 525 -8.61 -12.76 40.40
N ARG A 526 -9.75 -12.95 41.09
CA ARG A 526 -10.06 -12.24 42.34
C ARG A 526 -9.07 -12.58 43.47
N SER A 527 -8.65 -13.84 43.55
CA SER A 527 -7.64 -14.30 44.50
C SER A 527 -6.30 -13.60 44.25
N ALA A 528 -5.78 -13.66 43.02
CA ALA A 528 -4.54 -12.98 42.64
C ALA A 528 -4.61 -11.47 42.89
N TRP A 529 -5.75 -10.84 42.59
CA TRP A 529 -5.97 -9.41 42.82
C TRP A 529 -5.77 -9.01 44.28
N ARG A 530 -6.25 -9.82 45.23
CA ARG A 530 -6.07 -9.61 46.67
C ARG A 530 -4.65 -9.92 47.12
N ASN A 531 -4.02 -10.92 46.51
CA ASN A 531 -2.68 -11.39 46.84
C ASN A 531 -1.58 -10.67 46.03
N GLY A 532 -1.67 -9.34 45.93
CA GLY A 532 -0.60 -8.50 45.39
C GLY A 532 -0.68 -8.16 43.90
N HIS A 533 -1.48 -8.85 43.07
CA HIS A 533 -1.58 -8.50 41.64
C HIS A 533 -2.08 -7.07 41.42
N LYS A 534 -2.84 -6.46 42.35
CA LYS A 534 -3.23 -5.05 42.25
C LYS A 534 -2.01 -4.11 42.15
N LYS A 535 -0.95 -4.34 42.95
CA LYS A 535 0.30 -3.56 42.91
C LYS A 535 0.99 -3.76 41.56
N TRP A 536 1.20 -5.00 41.17
CA TRP A 536 1.94 -5.34 39.94
C TRP A 536 1.20 -5.02 38.66
N CYS A 537 -0.14 -5.12 38.65
CA CYS A 537 -0.95 -4.63 37.54
C CYS A 537 -0.78 -3.13 37.34
N ARG A 538 -0.61 -2.35 38.43
CA ARG A 538 -0.28 -0.93 38.33
C ARG A 538 1.12 -0.76 37.72
N VAL A 539 2.15 -1.44 38.24
CA VAL A 539 3.52 -1.40 37.68
C VAL A 539 3.51 -1.71 36.19
N LEU A 540 2.95 -2.84 35.77
CA LEU A 540 2.87 -3.27 34.36
C LEU A 540 2.08 -2.30 33.48
N ARG A 541 1.08 -1.61 34.02
CA ARG A 541 0.36 -0.56 33.28
C ARG A 541 1.23 0.70 33.14
N CYS A 542 1.92 1.09 34.20
CA CYS A 542 2.83 2.25 34.20
C CYS A 542 4.04 2.02 33.28
N THR A 543 4.49 0.76 33.14
CA THR A 543 5.51 0.35 32.15
C THR A 543 5.19 0.86 30.74
N VAL A 544 3.91 0.81 30.36
CA VAL A 544 3.44 1.23 29.03
C VAL A 544 2.96 2.68 28.99
N GLY A 545 2.81 3.30 30.16
CA GLY A 545 2.23 4.64 30.30
C GLY A 545 0.75 4.73 29.87
N PRO A 546 0.20 5.95 29.86
CA PRO A 546 -1.21 6.19 29.51
C PRO A 546 -1.51 5.88 28.04
N TRP A 547 -0.48 5.86 27.19
CA TRP A 547 -0.58 5.64 25.75
C TRP A 547 -0.48 4.17 25.35
N GLY A 548 -0.40 3.25 26.32
CA GLY A 548 -0.17 1.84 26.06
C GLY A 548 -1.31 1.21 25.26
N SER A 549 -1.06 0.99 23.96
CA SER A 549 -1.97 0.25 23.10
C SER A 549 -2.17 -1.19 23.62
N ARG A 550 -3.27 -1.81 23.19
CA ARG A 550 -3.51 -3.23 23.49
C ARG A 550 -2.35 -4.09 23.01
N ASP A 551 -1.81 -3.80 21.82
CA ASP A 551 -0.73 -4.56 21.22
C ASP A 551 0.56 -4.49 22.04
N ILE A 552 0.94 -3.32 22.58
CA ILE A 552 2.13 -3.22 23.44
C ILE A 552 1.93 -4.04 24.73
N ARG A 553 0.77 -3.87 25.40
CA ARG A 553 0.47 -4.58 26.64
C ARG A 553 0.51 -6.10 26.48
N THR A 554 -0.05 -6.62 25.38
CA THR A 554 0.01 -8.06 25.07
C THR A 554 1.39 -8.53 24.62
N SER A 555 2.31 -7.62 24.32
CA SER A 555 3.65 -7.94 23.81
C SER A 555 4.76 -7.71 24.83
N LEU A 556 4.44 -7.29 26.07
CA LEU A 556 5.46 -6.99 27.09
C LEU A 556 6.48 -8.11 27.30
N GLN A 557 6.05 -9.38 27.26
CA GLN A 557 6.94 -10.53 27.39
C GLN A 557 7.90 -10.68 26.22
N VAL A 558 7.41 -10.48 24.99
CA VAL A 558 8.24 -10.51 23.78
C VAL A 558 9.23 -9.36 23.80
N ILE A 559 8.78 -8.15 24.13
CA ILE A 559 9.63 -6.96 24.24
C ILE A 559 10.72 -7.16 25.30
N ALA A 560 10.39 -7.74 26.46
CA ALA A 560 11.35 -8.05 27.52
C ALA A 560 12.41 -9.08 27.08
N GLY A 561 12.01 -10.08 26.28
CA GLY A 561 12.92 -11.06 25.70
C GLY A 561 13.93 -10.41 24.75
N PHE A 562 13.46 -9.54 23.85
CA PHE A 562 14.33 -8.73 22.98
C PHE A 562 15.23 -7.80 23.80
N GLU A 563 14.67 -7.03 24.74
CA GLU A 563 15.44 -6.13 25.60
C GLU A 563 16.61 -6.86 26.29
N THR A 564 16.35 -8.01 26.89
CA THR A 564 17.36 -8.79 27.60
C THR A 564 18.43 -9.34 26.65
N SER A 565 18.02 -9.80 25.46
CA SER A 565 18.92 -10.32 24.43
C SER A 565 19.86 -9.24 23.88
N GLU A 566 19.31 -8.10 23.47
CA GLU A 566 20.07 -6.98 22.90
C GLU A 566 21.06 -6.41 23.92
N ILE A 567 20.62 -6.14 25.17
CA ILE A 567 21.51 -5.63 26.22
C ILE A 567 22.63 -6.62 26.54
N SER A 568 22.34 -7.92 26.50
CA SER A 568 23.36 -8.95 26.73
C SER A 568 24.34 -9.05 25.57
N GLY A 569 23.85 -8.98 24.32
CA GLY A 569 24.68 -8.99 23.11
C GLY A 569 25.55 -7.76 22.96
N MET A 570 25.09 -6.61 23.45
CA MET A 570 25.79 -5.31 23.37
C MET A 570 26.45 -4.91 24.70
N ALA A 571 26.77 -5.87 25.58
CA ALA A 571 27.25 -5.57 26.94
C ALA A 571 28.48 -4.66 26.99
N GLN A 572 29.43 -4.84 26.06
CA GLN A 572 30.64 -3.99 25.96
C GLN A 572 30.30 -2.56 25.52
N ASP A 573 29.42 -2.40 24.53
CA ASP A 573 28.97 -1.09 24.05
C ASP A 573 28.17 -0.34 25.13
N VAL A 574 27.35 -1.07 25.89
CA VAL A 574 26.64 -0.53 27.06
C VAL A 574 27.63 0.03 28.08
N GLU A 575 28.65 -0.74 28.47
CA GLU A 575 29.67 -0.27 29.42
C GLU A 575 30.42 0.96 28.91
N MET A 576 30.76 0.99 27.63
CA MET A 576 31.40 2.14 26.99
C MET A 576 30.52 3.38 27.07
N HIS A 577 29.26 3.30 26.62
CA HIS A 577 28.33 4.43 26.66
C HIS A 577 28.00 4.90 28.07
N VAL A 578 27.99 4.02 29.06
CA VAL A 578 27.84 4.41 30.47
C VAL A 578 29.04 5.25 30.92
N ARG A 579 30.27 4.82 30.63
CA ARG A 579 31.47 5.58 31.00
C ARG A 579 31.50 6.94 30.31
N GLU A 580 31.17 7.00 29.03
CA GLU A 580 31.04 8.25 28.28
C GLU A 580 29.99 9.18 28.90
N ALA A 581 28.82 8.65 29.24
CA ALA A 581 27.75 9.42 29.86
C ALA A 581 28.12 9.90 31.28
N GLN A 582 28.84 9.10 32.08
CA GLN A 582 29.36 9.53 33.39
C GLN A 582 30.37 10.67 33.26
N GLN A 583 31.21 10.64 32.22
CA GLN A 583 32.15 11.73 31.93
C GLN A 583 31.42 12.98 31.42
N GLN A 584 30.41 12.81 30.57
CA GLN A 584 29.63 13.91 29.99
C GLN A 584 28.67 14.54 31.02
N PHE A 585 28.16 13.75 31.97
CA PHE A 585 27.14 14.15 32.95
C PHE A 585 27.53 13.79 34.39
N PRO A 586 28.66 14.29 34.92
CA PRO A 586 29.19 13.86 36.22
C PRO A 586 28.25 14.17 37.40
N ALA A 587 27.43 15.22 37.29
CA ALA A 587 26.43 15.59 38.30
C ALA A 587 25.23 14.63 38.36
N PHE A 588 25.10 13.72 37.39
CA PHE A 588 23.98 12.80 37.24
C PHE A 588 24.43 11.34 37.11
N SER A 589 25.67 11.02 37.49
CA SER A 589 26.23 9.66 37.37
C SER A 589 25.43 8.60 38.13
N ASP A 590 24.73 8.98 39.20
CA ASP A 590 23.81 8.13 39.99
C ASP A 590 22.41 8.01 39.36
N ARG A 591 22.11 8.80 38.32
CA ARG A 591 20.79 8.94 37.69
C ARG A 591 20.87 8.80 36.17
N LEU A 592 21.77 7.97 35.69
CA LEU A 592 21.84 7.59 34.29
C LEU A 592 20.81 6.50 34.00
N VAL A 593 20.22 6.53 32.80
CA VAL A 593 19.26 5.55 32.31
C VAL A 593 19.77 5.00 30.99
N LEU A 594 19.74 3.68 30.86
CA LEU A 594 20.03 3.00 29.60
C LEU A 594 18.79 3.07 28.69
N VAL A 595 18.91 3.69 27.51
CA VAL A 595 17.85 3.76 26.51
C VAL A 595 18.18 2.79 25.39
N LEU A 596 17.37 1.74 25.24
CA LEU A 596 17.42 0.83 24.10
C LEU A 596 16.36 1.26 23.07
N ASP A 597 16.78 1.81 21.93
CA ASP A 597 15.89 2.24 20.85
C ASP A 597 15.65 1.10 19.85
N LEU A 598 14.57 0.36 20.07
CA LEU A 598 14.04 -0.68 19.18
C LEU A 598 13.14 -0.09 18.06
N SER A 599 12.99 1.24 17.97
CA SER A 599 12.21 1.90 16.90
C SER A 599 12.99 2.05 15.58
N VAL A 600 14.27 1.68 15.61
CA VAL A 600 15.25 1.70 14.51
C VAL A 600 15.88 0.31 14.38
N TRP A 601 16.47 0.05 13.21
CA TRP A 601 17.17 -1.21 12.94
C TRP A 601 18.51 -0.92 12.24
N PRO A 602 19.64 -1.44 12.74
CA PRO A 602 19.80 -2.20 13.99
C PRO A 602 19.41 -1.38 15.24
N PRO A 603 19.13 -2.02 16.40
CA PRO A 603 18.85 -1.31 17.64
C PRO A 603 19.97 -0.37 18.04
N GLU A 604 19.62 0.79 18.58
CA GLU A 604 20.59 1.76 19.10
C GLU A 604 20.55 1.82 20.62
N ILE A 605 21.70 2.10 21.22
CA ILE A 605 21.85 2.25 22.66
C ILE A 605 22.30 3.67 22.97
N HIS A 606 21.66 4.29 23.95
CA HIS A 606 22.03 5.60 24.48
C HIS A 606 22.04 5.55 26.00
N VAL A 607 22.90 6.34 26.66
CA VAL A 607 22.87 6.49 28.12
C VAL A 607 22.67 7.97 28.45
N LEU A 608 21.55 8.29 29.09
CA LEU A 608 21.12 9.67 29.32
C LEU A 608 20.70 9.86 30.78
N PRO A 609 20.89 11.05 31.37
CA PRO A 609 20.28 11.39 32.65
C PRO A 609 18.75 11.28 32.60
N VAL A 610 18.10 10.81 33.68
CA VAL A 610 16.63 10.65 33.77
C VAL A 610 15.87 11.90 33.30
N HIS A 611 16.34 13.10 33.66
CA HIS A 611 15.67 14.37 33.34
C HIS A 611 15.67 14.73 31.84
N LYS A 612 16.48 14.05 31.02
CA LYS A 612 16.53 14.25 29.55
C LYS A 612 15.55 13.34 28.79
N LEU A 613 14.80 12.48 29.47
CA LEU A 613 13.82 11.62 28.82
C LEU A 613 12.53 12.41 28.51
N GLU A 614 12.41 12.93 27.30
CA GLU A 614 11.31 13.83 26.85
C GLU A 614 9.89 13.22 26.93
N GLN A 615 9.76 11.92 27.19
CA GLN A 615 8.48 11.19 27.15
C GLN A 615 8.39 10.06 28.19
N PHE A 616 9.17 10.14 29.27
CA PHE A 616 9.05 9.12 30.32
C PHE A 616 7.71 9.30 31.06
N PRO A 617 6.99 8.23 31.43
CA PRO A 617 5.68 8.32 32.10
C PRO A 617 5.72 8.90 33.52
N GLY A 618 6.76 9.68 33.88
CA GLY A 618 7.20 10.03 35.22
C GLY A 618 6.21 10.79 36.11
N GLU A 619 5.07 11.22 35.57
CA GLU A 619 4.03 11.91 36.35
C GLU A 619 3.12 10.95 37.16
N ASP A 620 3.18 9.63 36.91
CA ASP A 620 2.42 8.66 37.72
C ASP A 620 3.00 8.58 39.14
N LEU A 621 2.13 8.64 40.15
CA LEU A 621 2.51 8.63 41.58
C LEU A 621 3.25 7.35 42.00
N ILE A 622 3.24 6.29 41.19
CA ILE A 622 3.98 5.06 41.47
C ILE A 622 5.49 5.18 41.19
N TRP A 623 5.94 6.14 40.39
CA TRP A 623 7.36 6.21 40.02
C TRP A 623 8.33 6.41 41.18
N PRO A 624 8.04 7.27 42.17
CA PRO A 624 8.85 7.35 43.38
C PRO A 624 8.98 5.99 44.07
N GLU A 625 7.87 5.24 44.21
CA GLU A 625 7.88 3.90 44.83
C GLU A 625 8.71 2.90 44.01
N ILE A 626 8.58 2.90 42.67
CA ILE A 626 9.37 2.03 41.79
C ILE A 626 10.86 2.39 41.86
N ALA A 627 11.19 3.69 41.84
CA ALA A 627 12.57 4.16 41.91
C ALA A 627 13.20 3.85 43.28
N ASP A 628 12.44 3.95 44.37
CA ASP A 628 12.87 3.53 45.70
C ASP A 628 13.11 2.02 45.75
N GLU A 629 12.20 1.21 45.18
CA GLU A 629 12.32 -0.25 45.14
C GLU A 629 13.53 -0.70 44.30
N ILE A 630 13.80 -0.04 43.17
CA ILE A 630 15.00 -0.28 42.35
C ILE A 630 16.27 0.09 43.12
N ARG A 631 16.28 1.23 43.82
CA ARG A 631 17.43 1.66 44.63
C ARG A 631 17.68 0.78 45.85
N ALA A 632 16.62 0.25 46.46
CA ALA A 632 16.68 -0.58 47.66
C ALA A 632 17.14 -2.01 47.38
N ARG A 633 17.04 -2.49 46.14
CA ARG A 633 17.69 -3.73 45.69
C ARG A 633 19.22 -3.46 45.67
N SER A 634 19.84 -3.68 46.82
CA SER A 634 21.22 -3.32 47.20
C SER A 634 22.33 -4.03 46.40
N ASP A 635 21.97 -4.92 45.50
CA ASP A 635 22.83 -5.33 44.39
C ASP A 635 22.80 -4.19 43.36
N SER A 636 23.55 -3.12 43.67
CA SER A 636 23.70 -1.92 42.83
C SER A 636 23.71 -2.28 41.35
N PRO A 637 23.15 -1.47 40.42
CA PRO A 637 23.14 -1.85 39.02
C PRO A 637 24.58 -2.16 38.61
N PRO A 638 24.91 -3.42 38.25
CA PRO A 638 26.30 -3.88 38.12
C PRO A 638 27.07 -3.18 36.97
N LYS A 639 26.43 -2.20 36.32
CA LYS A 639 26.82 -1.56 35.07
C LYS A 639 26.69 -0.03 35.08
N GLY A 640 26.49 0.63 36.23
CA GLY A 640 26.61 2.10 36.35
C GLY A 640 25.45 2.95 35.80
N TYR A 641 24.24 2.39 35.65
CA TYR A 641 23.00 3.10 35.30
C TYR A 641 21.83 2.61 36.17
N MET A 642 20.84 3.47 36.47
CA MET A 642 19.77 3.20 37.44
C MET A 642 18.74 2.16 36.96
N PHE A 643 18.27 2.28 35.72
CA PHE A 643 17.35 1.33 35.08
C PHE A 643 17.44 1.45 33.56
N SER A 644 16.80 0.53 32.82
CA SER A 644 16.63 0.63 31.37
C SER A 644 15.24 1.12 30.96
N VAL A 645 15.18 1.77 29.80
CA VAL A 645 13.94 2.10 29.09
C VAL A 645 14.05 1.60 27.66
N VAL A 646 12.92 1.18 27.11
CA VAL A 646 12.84 0.65 25.75
C VAL A 646 12.00 1.58 24.92
N LYS A 647 12.59 2.18 23.89
CA LYS A 647 11.89 3.03 22.94
C LYS A 647 11.45 2.20 21.75
N ILE A 648 10.16 2.19 21.49
CA ILE A 648 9.53 1.33 20.47
C ILE A 648 8.75 2.17 19.46
N ARG A 649 8.53 1.60 18.28
CA ARG A 649 7.71 2.21 17.23
C ARG A 649 6.28 1.71 17.33
N LEU A 650 5.31 2.61 17.53
CA LEU A 650 3.88 2.32 17.40
C LEU A 650 3.31 3.14 16.23
N GLY A 651 3.42 2.57 15.03
CA GLY A 651 3.04 3.28 13.83
C GLY A 651 3.93 4.51 13.58
N LYS A 652 3.31 5.69 13.40
CA LYS A 652 4.01 6.97 13.22
C LYS A 652 4.63 7.52 14.51
N SER A 653 4.17 7.04 15.66
CA SER A 653 4.61 7.51 16.97
C SER A 653 5.73 6.63 17.52
N LYS A 654 6.62 7.23 18.30
CA LYS A 654 7.58 6.49 19.14
C LYS A 654 7.12 6.59 20.58
N VAL A 655 7.25 5.50 21.33
CA VAL A 655 6.84 5.44 22.74
C VAL A 655 8.00 4.91 23.55
N THR A 656 8.30 5.56 24.67
CA THR A 656 9.30 5.09 25.63
C THR A 656 8.61 4.30 26.74
N LEU A 657 9.00 3.04 26.87
CA LEU A 657 8.54 2.14 27.92
C LEU A 657 9.58 2.11 29.03
N PHE A 658 9.14 2.05 30.29
CA PHE A 658 10.03 1.54 31.34
C PHE A 658 10.33 0.07 31.06
N SER A 659 11.55 -0.38 31.34
CA SER A 659 12.04 -1.75 31.07
C SER A 659 10.95 -2.82 31.27
N PRO A 660 10.41 -3.40 30.18
CA PRO A 660 9.48 -4.51 30.28
C PRO A 660 10.10 -5.70 31.01
N SER A 661 11.39 -5.96 30.83
CA SER A 661 12.12 -7.01 31.55
C SER A 661 12.12 -6.76 33.06
N THR A 662 12.52 -5.56 33.50
CA THR A 662 12.52 -5.18 34.92
C THR A 662 11.11 -5.22 35.51
N ALA A 663 10.11 -4.69 34.79
CA ALA A 663 8.73 -4.67 35.27
C ALA A 663 8.14 -6.08 35.44
N LEU A 664 8.42 -7.00 34.52
CA LEU A 664 8.02 -8.39 34.63
C LEU A 664 8.76 -9.09 35.79
N HIS A 665 10.06 -8.84 35.93
CA HIS A 665 10.85 -9.38 37.04
C HIS A 665 10.30 -8.93 38.39
N MET A 666 10.00 -7.64 38.55
CA MET A 666 9.37 -7.11 39.76
C MET A 666 8.01 -7.78 40.02
N ALA A 667 7.21 -8.00 38.97
CA ALA A 667 5.88 -8.57 39.09
C ALA A 667 5.85 -10.06 39.48
N PHE A 668 6.88 -10.85 39.12
CA PHE A 668 6.80 -12.30 39.17
C PHE A 668 7.95 -13.02 39.90
N GLU A 669 9.19 -12.50 39.98
CA GLU A 669 10.28 -13.25 40.65
C GLU A 669 10.02 -13.47 42.14
N GLY A 670 9.41 -12.50 42.83
CA GLY A 670 9.15 -12.58 44.27
C GLY A 670 8.10 -13.60 44.69
N GLN A 671 7.45 -14.29 43.74
CA GLN A 671 6.44 -15.32 44.02
C GLN A 671 6.95 -16.75 43.85
N TYR A 672 8.10 -16.97 43.20
CA TYR A 672 8.57 -18.32 42.86
C TYR A 672 9.78 -18.78 43.67
N PHE A 673 10.66 -17.87 44.09
CA PHE A 673 11.84 -18.25 44.88
C PHE A 673 11.55 -18.55 46.35
N SER A 674 10.37 -18.19 46.87
CA SER A 674 9.99 -18.46 48.27
C SER A 674 9.53 -19.91 48.50
N ASP A 675 9.07 -20.61 47.46
CA ASP A 675 8.49 -21.95 47.59
C ASP A 675 9.53 -23.07 47.34
N ASP A 676 10.61 -22.82 46.60
CA ASP A 676 11.67 -23.82 46.35
C ASP A 676 12.60 -24.02 47.56
N GLU A 677 12.71 -23.05 48.47
CA GLU A 677 13.39 -23.26 49.76
C GLU A 677 12.54 -24.09 50.74
N ALA A 678 11.22 -24.18 50.53
CA ALA A 678 10.32 -24.99 51.35
C ALA A 678 10.17 -26.45 50.88
N TYR A 679 10.55 -26.76 49.63
CA TYR A 679 10.45 -28.11 49.07
C TYR A 679 11.74 -28.94 49.24
N ASN A 680 12.87 -28.32 49.59
CA ASN A 680 14.13 -29.02 49.89
C ASN A 680 14.27 -29.45 51.37
N SER A 681 13.20 -29.37 52.17
CA SER A 681 13.20 -29.83 53.57
C SER A 681 12.34 -31.07 53.82
N VAL A 682 12.05 -31.87 52.79
CA VAL A 682 11.32 -33.15 52.95
C VAL A 682 12.27 -34.30 52.57
N ASP A 683 12.83 -34.89 53.62
CA ASP A 683 13.32 -36.27 53.80
C ASP A 683 13.99 -36.97 52.61
N GLU A 684 15.32 -37.11 52.71
CA GLU A 684 16.20 -37.95 51.88
C GLU A 684 16.03 -39.48 52.11
N ASP A 685 14.94 -39.94 52.75
CA ASP A 685 14.72 -41.36 53.03
C ASP A 685 13.51 -41.88 52.23
N ASP A 686 13.73 -42.24 50.95
CA ASP A 686 13.03 -43.35 50.27
C ASP A 686 13.63 -43.58 48.87
N VAL A 687 14.76 -44.29 48.86
CA VAL A 687 15.32 -44.97 47.69
C VAL A 687 14.81 -46.40 47.68
N ASP A 688 13.84 -46.72 46.81
CA ASP A 688 13.72 -47.98 46.07
C ASP A 688 12.32 -48.10 45.47
N ASP A 689 12.19 -47.86 44.16
CA ASP A 689 11.38 -48.69 43.24
C ASP A 689 11.33 -48.04 41.85
N LEU A 690 12.34 -48.32 41.03
CA LEU A 690 12.26 -48.21 39.58
C LEU A 690 12.43 -49.61 38.97
N LYS A 691 11.30 -50.29 38.79
CA LYS A 691 11.17 -51.40 37.84
C LYS A 691 10.08 -51.12 36.83
N VAL A 692 10.51 -51.12 35.57
CA VAL A 692 9.86 -51.75 34.41
C VAL A 692 8.47 -51.24 34.08
N LEU A 693 8.34 -50.55 32.93
CA LEU A 693 7.27 -50.65 31.92
C LEU A 693 7.76 -49.71 30.78
N GLY A 694 8.12 -50.14 29.58
CA GLY A 694 7.53 -51.17 28.73
C GLY A 694 7.00 -50.45 27.49
N ASP A 695 7.65 -50.68 26.34
CA ASP A 695 7.25 -50.16 25.03
C ASP A 695 5.75 -50.33 24.79
N GLN A 696 5.08 -49.23 24.45
CA GLN A 696 3.76 -49.27 23.83
C GLN A 696 3.76 -48.36 22.59
N ASP A 697 3.75 -49.03 21.44
CA ASP A 697 3.38 -48.51 20.13
C ASP A 697 2.01 -47.82 20.22
N LEU A 698 1.98 -46.53 19.87
CA LEU A 698 0.75 -45.78 19.69
C LEU A 698 0.39 -45.78 18.20
N ASP A 699 -0.49 -46.71 17.87
CA ASP A 699 -1.23 -46.81 16.62
C ASP A 699 -2.21 -45.63 16.51
N TYR A 700 -2.03 -44.77 15.50
CA TYR A 700 -2.94 -43.67 15.21
C TYR A 700 -4.09 -44.20 14.35
N GLY A 701 -5.22 -44.51 15.00
CA GLY A 701 -6.47 -44.77 14.32
C GLY A 701 -7.02 -43.52 13.63
N GLU A 702 -7.18 -43.60 12.31
CA GLU A 702 -8.01 -42.69 11.51
C GLU A 702 -9.48 -42.84 11.92
N GLU A 703 -10.02 -41.88 12.67
CA GLU A 703 -11.47 -41.75 12.85
C GLU A 703 -12.05 -40.79 11.81
N SER A 704 -12.89 -41.36 10.94
CA SER A 704 -13.71 -40.68 9.96
C SER A 704 -14.80 -39.84 10.63
N LEU A 705 -14.77 -38.53 10.40
CA LEU A 705 -15.87 -37.62 10.75
C LEU A 705 -16.85 -37.49 9.58
N ASP A 706 -17.80 -38.43 9.53
CA ASP A 706 -19.11 -38.21 8.91
C ASP A 706 -20.13 -38.06 10.04
N ASN A 707 -20.66 -36.84 10.23
CA ASN A 707 -22.10 -36.65 10.24
C ASN A 707 -22.52 -35.18 10.29
N VAL A 708 -23.60 -34.97 9.54
CA VAL A 708 -24.30 -33.76 9.15
C VAL A 708 -25.34 -33.34 10.21
N ASP A 709 -25.76 -32.08 10.08
CA ASP A 709 -26.91 -31.35 10.62
C ASP A 709 -26.64 -30.48 11.86
N GLY A 710 -26.97 -29.19 11.88
CA GLY A 710 -27.75 -28.37 10.96
C GLY A 710 -28.36 -27.24 11.78
N SER A 711 -28.15 -25.98 11.38
CA SER A 711 -29.08 -24.84 11.55
C SER A 711 -28.40 -23.48 11.44
N GLU A 712 -29.00 -22.65 10.57
CA GLU A 712 -29.14 -21.19 10.66
C GLU A 712 -27.99 -20.28 10.20
N ASP A 713 -27.96 -20.07 8.88
CA ASP A 713 -28.18 -18.77 8.23
C ASP A 713 -27.91 -17.51 9.07
N ARG A 714 -26.75 -16.88 8.84
CA ARG A 714 -26.66 -15.42 8.70
C ARG A 714 -25.60 -15.04 7.66
N PHE A 715 -26.11 -14.67 6.49
CA PHE A 715 -25.43 -13.88 5.47
C PHE A 715 -24.75 -12.64 6.08
N TYR A 716 -23.45 -12.51 5.84
CA TYR A 716 -22.81 -11.21 5.67
C TYR A 716 -21.97 -11.26 4.39
N GLU A 717 -22.60 -10.85 3.29
CA GLU A 717 -21.89 -10.32 2.13
C GLU A 717 -21.26 -8.97 2.51
N VAL A 718 -19.95 -8.85 2.28
CA VAL A 718 -19.26 -7.61 1.88
C VAL A 718 -18.15 -7.95 0.89
#